data_AF-A3TG91-F1
#
_entry.id   AF-A3TG91-F1
#
_cell.length_a   1.000
_cell.length_b   1.000
_cell.length_c   1.000
_cell.angle_alpha   90.00
_cell.angle_beta   90.00
_cell.angle_gamma   90.00
#
_symmetry.space_group_name_H-M   'P 1'
#
loop_
_entity.id
_entity.type
_entity.pdbx_description
1 polymer ?
#
loop_
_entity_poly.entity_id
_entity_poly.type
_entity_poly.pdbx_seq_one_letter_code
_entity_poly.pdbx_strand_id
1 'polypeptide(L)'
;MALDTWFPLAVHHEDLDLAPETLERLVLAALSLAGRTPAEGAAWTGDIDGVDTLHHDPDFDELTAAVAAGVWAYLAELGHPTHELDLLVQRAWPVVAAPGSRVAPHVHPTAHVSAVVHLRAPGPGGELSFANTGHPNELATGAGAGAASGQGPLSHGSAVYQAVAGRLLVFPAKQRHEVLPHGGAEARVSVSYDLVVSSRADLPGGVHEFDMPPPDRWRRLPRPAVEEQAVAGGRVELAALSRGPRRARHAFVDPRGHLLWSVTRRDEVLSRRVTSAALAAVSALPVDELSDDSSTDAESGSSNLLEAFRCVVDVVDEVLTTRGIATMGALVEPPAVVTVDEEKQGARAGTDLVAWVRLDEGGECHLAVGDGDDAEQWELAPRCVLVCGGYLTSRLVGRGTVMRVGIDVPSLARTGAASSTCGASMSDVAAFFMATALPLSAPRPSASVVGAAARAHGETPADTADTSDAAGPAGSVGAAGRADEGRVLREISARLLDRSEELATLRAEEIEALTALSAATAAAIGPVGTRGVEPTGSDDVTRTSVLEDWECETLVHRARERLSGLVIDSVDGRPEYQVDFGLDELEAVLGESVTRRLQGAAPDHAVPRGVFVRHFSERTRPFIPFHPDDSHWTVNVPLEDPDQTSGGELVMLLDGGLRVVERRRGWAISHPGALIHGVRRVTHGDRWSLIAFYEDARQPAPALSPTPSIT
;
A
#
# COMPACT_ATOMS: atom_id res chain seq x y z
N MET A 1 -57.14 9.63 21.05
CA MET A 1 -56.49 8.33 21.31
C MET A 1 -55.20 8.64 22.05
N ALA A 2 -54.92 7.97 23.17
CA ALA A 2 -53.66 8.15 23.88
C ALA A 2 -52.63 7.14 23.34
N LEU A 3 -51.45 7.62 22.99
CA LEU A 3 -50.30 6.83 22.59
C LEU A 3 -49.14 7.28 23.47
N ASP A 4 -48.60 6.36 24.26
CA ASP A 4 -47.42 6.60 25.08
C ASP A 4 -46.16 6.21 24.30
N THR A 5 -45.14 7.08 24.32
CA THR A 5 -43.85 6.84 23.66
C THR A 5 -42.83 6.31 24.66
N TRP A 6 -42.38 5.07 24.48
CA TRP A 6 -41.38 4.43 25.33
C TRP A 6 -40.04 4.33 24.62
N PHE A 7 -38.96 4.65 25.32
CA PHE A 7 -37.57 4.59 24.83
C PHE A 7 -37.27 5.47 23.59
N PRO A 8 -37.72 6.75 23.56
CA PRO A 8 -37.41 7.63 22.44
C PRO A 8 -35.90 7.90 22.36
N LEU A 9 -35.39 8.05 21.13
CA LEU A 9 -34.08 8.64 20.91
C LEU A 9 -34.17 10.15 21.22
N ALA A 10 -33.36 10.61 22.16
CA ALA A 10 -33.16 12.03 22.40
C ALA A 10 -31.99 12.55 21.57
N VAL A 11 -32.24 13.61 20.80
CA VAL A 11 -31.20 14.40 20.12
C VAL A 11 -31.42 15.84 20.55
N HIS A 12 -30.38 16.45 21.13
CA HIS A 12 -30.40 17.86 21.47
C HIS A 12 -29.82 18.68 20.31
N HIS A 13 -30.39 19.85 20.08
CA HIS A 13 -29.91 20.81 19.10
C HIS A 13 -30.04 22.23 19.63
N GLU A 14 -29.05 23.06 19.36
CA GLU A 14 -29.01 24.46 19.78
C GLU A 14 -28.23 25.27 18.75
N ASP A 15 -28.68 26.48 18.45
CA ASP A 15 -27.92 27.43 17.66
C ASP A 15 -27.05 28.26 18.61
N LEU A 16 -25.74 28.01 18.62
CA LEU A 16 -24.80 28.63 19.56
C LEU A 16 -24.66 30.12 19.28
N ASP A 17 -24.59 30.92 20.34
CA ASP A 17 -24.32 32.37 20.26
C ASP A 17 -22.81 32.64 20.10
N LEU A 18 -22.24 32.18 18.98
CA LEU A 18 -20.86 32.46 18.60
C LEU A 18 -20.81 33.63 17.63
N ALA A 19 -19.91 34.58 17.88
CA ALA A 19 -19.70 35.69 16.96
C ALA A 19 -19.35 35.19 15.55
N PRO A 20 -19.90 35.80 14.48
CA PRO A 20 -19.58 35.40 13.10
C PRO A 20 -18.08 35.38 12.79
N GLU A 21 -17.33 36.29 13.38
CA GLU A 21 -15.87 36.37 13.24
C GLU A 21 -15.15 35.19 13.93
N THR A 22 -15.72 34.67 15.03
CA THR A 22 -15.24 33.44 15.67
C THR A 22 -15.51 32.24 14.77
N LEU A 23 -16.71 32.12 14.19
CA LEU A 23 -17.01 31.03 13.25
C LEU A 23 -16.07 31.05 12.04
N GLU A 24 -15.85 32.21 11.42
CA GLU A 24 -14.95 32.32 10.27
C GLU A 24 -13.49 31.97 10.63
N ARG A 25 -13.01 32.43 11.79
CA ARG A 25 -11.68 32.07 12.31
C ARG A 25 -11.54 30.55 12.47
N LEU A 26 -12.53 29.90 13.07
CA LEU A 26 -12.54 28.44 13.26
C LEU A 26 -12.62 27.67 11.93
N VAL A 27 -13.36 28.19 10.95
CA VAL A 27 -13.41 27.63 9.59
C VAL A 27 -12.03 27.66 8.95
N LEU A 28 -11.34 28.80 9.00
CA LEU A 28 -9.99 28.94 8.44
C LEU A 28 -8.98 28.03 9.15
N ALA A 29 -9.05 27.94 10.49
CA ALA A 29 -8.23 27.02 11.27
C ALA A 29 -8.47 25.56 10.85
N ALA A 30 -9.73 25.12 10.78
CA ALA A 30 -10.09 23.77 10.36
C ALA A 30 -9.65 23.44 8.92
N LEU A 31 -9.81 24.38 7.97
CA LEU A 31 -9.35 24.20 6.59
C LEU A 31 -7.82 24.12 6.48
N SER A 32 -7.09 24.87 7.31
CA SER A 32 -5.62 24.83 7.32
C SER A 32 -5.03 23.50 7.80
N LEU A 33 -5.83 22.72 8.53
CA LEU A 33 -5.46 21.40 9.03
C LEU A 33 -5.75 20.28 8.01
N ALA A 34 -6.54 20.56 6.98
CA ALA A 34 -6.85 19.58 5.93
C ALA A 34 -5.59 19.28 5.11
N GLY A 35 -5.12 18.04 5.19
CA GLY A 35 -3.85 17.60 4.58
C GLY A 35 -4.04 16.72 3.34
N ARG A 36 -4.42 15.45 3.57
CA ARG A 36 -4.56 14.44 2.52
C ARG A 36 -5.89 14.58 1.76
N THR A 37 -5.85 14.32 0.46
CA THR A 37 -7.08 14.22 -0.35
C THR A 37 -7.83 12.95 0.05
N PRO A 38 -9.10 13.03 0.49
CA PRO A 38 -9.90 11.85 0.80
C PRO A 38 -10.22 11.04 -0.46
N ALA A 39 -10.67 9.79 -0.28
CA ALA A 39 -11.16 8.97 -1.38
C ALA A 39 -12.34 9.66 -2.11
N GLU A 40 -12.55 9.31 -3.38
CA GLU A 40 -13.61 9.93 -4.20
C GLU A 40 -14.98 9.79 -3.52
N GLY A 41 -15.68 10.93 -3.38
CA GLY A 41 -16.99 11.01 -2.72
C GLY A 41 -16.98 10.95 -1.18
N ALA A 42 -15.81 10.82 -0.53
CA ALA A 42 -15.68 10.87 0.92
C ALA A 42 -15.32 12.28 1.40
N ALA A 43 -15.86 12.68 2.56
CA ALA A 43 -15.41 13.90 3.24
C ALA A 43 -14.05 13.66 3.90
N TRP A 44 -13.27 14.73 4.06
CA TRP A 44 -12.04 14.68 4.85
C TRP A 44 -12.38 14.78 6.35
N THR A 45 -11.83 13.88 7.17
CA THR A 45 -12.15 13.77 8.60
C THR A 45 -10.86 13.72 9.42
N GLY A 46 -10.65 14.70 10.30
CA GLY A 46 -9.40 14.84 11.03
C GLY A 46 -9.04 13.64 11.91
N ASP A 47 -10.00 12.89 12.44
CA ASP A 47 -9.73 11.72 13.29
C ASP A 47 -9.01 10.57 12.56
N ILE A 48 -9.34 10.35 11.28
CA ILE A 48 -8.64 9.38 10.42
C ILE A 48 -7.26 9.90 10.00
N ASP A 49 -7.09 11.22 9.98
CA ASP A 49 -5.88 11.92 9.55
C ASP A 49 -4.98 12.40 10.70
N GLY A 50 -5.21 11.96 11.94
CA GLY A 50 -4.37 12.27 13.10
C GLY A 50 -4.53 13.70 13.66
N VAL A 51 -5.65 14.34 13.36
CA VAL A 51 -6.07 15.67 13.83
C VAL A 51 -7.31 15.54 14.72
N ASP A 52 -7.17 14.86 15.87
CA ASP A 52 -8.25 14.53 16.81
C ASP A 52 -8.12 15.20 18.19
N THR A 53 -7.21 16.16 18.32
CA THR A 53 -6.89 16.85 19.57
C THR A 53 -7.26 18.34 19.57
N LEU A 54 -8.23 18.76 18.76
CA LEU A 54 -8.64 20.18 18.69
C LEU A 54 -9.06 20.78 20.04
N HIS A 55 -9.54 19.96 20.96
CA HIS A 55 -9.91 20.38 22.33
C HIS A 55 -8.69 20.78 23.19
N HIS A 56 -7.46 20.61 22.70
CA HIS A 56 -6.24 21.14 23.31
C HIS A 56 -5.70 22.39 22.60
N ASP A 57 -6.31 22.79 21.48
CA ASP A 57 -5.91 23.97 20.73
C ASP A 57 -6.64 25.20 21.31
N PRO A 58 -5.91 26.22 21.81
CA PRO A 58 -6.51 27.41 22.39
C PRO A 58 -7.48 28.15 21.46
N ASP A 59 -7.32 28.03 20.13
CA ASP A 59 -8.24 28.65 19.17
C ASP A 59 -9.67 28.07 19.27
N PHE A 60 -9.82 26.86 19.83
CA PHE A 60 -11.06 26.11 19.96
C PHE A 60 -11.61 26.08 21.41
N ASP A 61 -11.00 26.80 22.35
CA ASP A 61 -11.43 26.83 23.77
C ASP A 61 -12.88 27.31 23.93
N GLU A 62 -13.23 28.41 23.24
CA GLU A 62 -14.58 28.99 23.26
C GLU A 62 -15.64 28.00 22.74
N LEU A 63 -15.33 27.34 21.61
CA LEU A 63 -16.19 26.32 21.02
C LEU A 63 -16.36 25.11 21.96
N THR A 64 -15.25 24.65 22.54
CA THR A 64 -15.24 23.50 23.45
C THR A 64 -16.04 23.78 24.73
N ALA A 65 -15.97 25.01 25.26
CA ALA A 65 -16.79 25.43 26.38
C ALA A 65 -18.29 25.46 26.03
N ALA A 66 -18.64 25.95 24.84
CA ALA A 66 -20.04 25.94 24.36
C ALA A 66 -20.58 24.51 24.17
N VAL A 67 -19.78 23.62 23.60
CA VAL A 67 -20.12 22.19 23.48
C VAL A 67 -20.32 21.56 24.85
N ALA A 68 -19.44 21.83 25.81
CA ALA A 68 -19.58 21.31 27.17
C ALA A 68 -20.89 21.77 27.82
N ALA A 69 -21.26 23.05 27.66
CA ALA A 69 -22.52 23.57 28.17
C ALA A 69 -23.74 22.85 27.56
N GLY A 70 -23.76 22.66 26.24
CA GLY A 70 -24.85 21.95 25.55
C GLY A 70 -24.93 20.48 25.95
N VAL A 71 -23.79 19.80 26.14
CA VAL A 71 -23.77 18.40 26.61
C VAL A 71 -24.28 18.30 28.06
N TRP A 72 -23.93 19.23 28.94
CA TRP A 72 -24.47 19.26 30.30
C TRP A 72 -25.97 19.48 30.33
N ALA A 73 -26.49 20.39 29.49
CA ALA A 73 -27.92 20.62 29.34
C ALA A 73 -28.64 19.35 28.84
N TYR A 74 -28.06 18.67 27.85
CA TYR A 74 -28.56 17.40 27.34
C TYR A 74 -28.62 16.31 28.42
N LEU A 75 -27.55 16.13 29.20
CA LEU A 75 -27.53 15.15 30.30
C LEU A 75 -28.55 15.48 31.40
N ALA A 76 -28.71 16.76 31.74
CA ALA A 76 -29.69 17.20 32.72
C ALA A 76 -31.14 16.92 32.27
N GLU A 77 -31.46 17.20 31.00
CA GLU A 77 -32.80 16.93 30.43
C GLU A 77 -33.12 15.43 30.39
N LEU A 78 -32.11 14.58 30.20
CA LEU A 78 -32.25 13.13 30.30
C LEU A 78 -32.42 12.62 31.75
N GLY A 79 -32.28 13.48 32.75
CA GLY A 79 -32.41 13.14 34.16
C GLY A 79 -31.18 12.48 34.77
N HIS A 80 -29.99 12.62 34.15
CA HIS A 80 -28.75 12.14 34.76
C HIS A 80 -28.35 13.03 35.96
N PRO A 81 -27.74 12.46 37.02
CA PRO A 81 -27.31 13.21 38.20
C PRO A 81 -26.04 14.01 37.91
N THR A 82 -26.15 15.11 37.16
CA THR A 82 -25.00 15.88 36.66
C THR A 82 -24.01 16.34 37.73
N HIS A 83 -24.48 16.55 38.96
CA HIS A 83 -23.65 16.90 40.12
C HIS A 83 -22.73 15.77 40.62
N GLU A 84 -22.92 14.54 40.16
CA GLU A 84 -22.11 13.36 40.48
C GLU A 84 -21.16 12.97 39.34
N LEU A 85 -21.26 13.66 38.20
CA LEU A 85 -20.58 13.29 36.96
C LEU A 85 -19.45 14.26 36.61
N ASP A 86 -18.45 13.74 35.90
CA ASP A 86 -17.44 14.49 35.16
C ASP A 86 -17.62 14.21 33.66
N LEU A 87 -17.37 15.24 32.85
CA LEU A 87 -17.45 15.18 31.39
C LEU A 87 -16.05 15.38 30.81
N LEU A 88 -15.56 14.39 30.08
CA LEU A 88 -14.23 14.38 29.49
C LEU A 88 -14.32 14.31 27.96
N VAL A 89 -13.58 15.17 27.26
CA VAL A 89 -13.41 15.05 25.81
C VAL A 89 -12.35 13.99 25.53
N GLN A 90 -12.69 12.95 24.78
CA GLN A 90 -11.73 11.98 24.28
C GLN A 90 -11.02 12.51 23.03
N ARG A 91 -11.81 13.05 22.11
CA ARG A 91 -11.36 13.48 20.78
C ARG A 91 -12.22 14.65 20.31
N ALA A 92 -11.59 15.56 19.57
CA ALA A 92 -12.27 16.60 18.82
C ALA A 92 -11.55 16.84 17.49
N TRP A 93 -12.27 16.77 16.37
CA TRP A 93 -11.67 16.82 15.03
C TRP A 93 -12.52 17.62 14.04
N PRO A 94 -11.90 18.27 13.05
CA PRO A 94 -12.62 18.93 11.97
C PRO A 94 -13.09 17.90 10.92
N VAL A 95 -14.20 18.22 10.27
CA VAL A 95 -14.70 17.51 9.08
C VAL A 95 -14.90 18.52 7.97
N VAL A 96 -14.24 18.30 6.84
CA VAL A 96 -14.32 19.15 5.64
C VAL A 96 -14.97 18.35 4.51
N ALA A 97 -16.20 18.71 4.19
CA ALA A 97 -16.99 18.05 3.16
C ALA A 97 -17.04 18.94 1.90
N ALA A 98 -16.30 18.53 0.88
CA ALA A 98 -16.36 19.10 -0.47
C ALA A 98 -17.72 18.81 -1.14
N PRO A 99 -18.06 19.49 -2.26
CA PRO A 99 -19.26 19.18 -3.03
C PRO A 99 -19.33 17.69 -3.41
N GLY A 100 -20.50 17.07 -3.23
CA GLY A 100 -20.77 15.65 -3.45
C GLY A 100 -20.27 14.70 -2.35
N SER A 101 -19.44 15.18 -1.43
CA SER A 101 -18.85 14.32 -0.40
C SER A 101 -19.83 13.95 0.72
N ARG A 102 -19.65 12.78 1.31
CA ARG A 102 -20.45 12.24 2.42
C ARG A 102 -19.58 11.64 3.53
N VAL A 103 -20.19 11.36 4.67
CA VAL A 103 -19.60 10.49 5.71
C VAL A 103 -20.49 9.26 5.83
N ALA A 104 -19.92 8.07 5.62
CA ALA A 104 -20.67 6.82 5.59
C ALA A 104 -21.32 6.49 6.95
N PRO A 105 -22.40 5.68 6.98
CA PRO A 105 -23.05 5.29 8.23
C PRO A 105 -22.14 4.57 9.24
N HIS A 106 -22.02 5.10 10.46
CA HIS A 106 -21.15 4.57 11.51
C HIS A 106 -21.69 4.88 12.94
N VAL A 107 -20.90 4.51 13.96
CA VAL A 107 -21.11 4.78 15.40
C VAL A 107 -19.76 5.07 16.06
N HIS A 108 -19.78 5.63 17.27
CA HIS A 108 -18.58 5.94 18.07
C HIS A 108 -18.52 5.04 19.30
N PRO A 109 -17.96 3.81 19.19
CA PRO A 109 -18.10 2.78 20.21
C PRO A 109 -17.33 3.07 21.52
N THR A 110 -16.38 4.00 21.49
CA THR A 110 -15.55 4.35 22.66
C THR A 110 -16.08 5.54 23.46
N ALA A 111 -17.10 6.23 22.93
CA ALA A 111 -17.69 7.42 23.54
C ALA A 111 -19.06 7.11 24.15
N HIS A 112 -19.50 7.96 25.08
CA HIS A 112 -20.84 7.90 25.65
C HIS A 112 -21.77 8.89 24.93
N VAL A 113 -21.28 10.09 24.66
CA VAL A 113 -21.99 11.19 23.99
C VAL A 113 -21.12 11.68 22.84
N SER A 114 -21.75 11.91 21.68
CA SER A 114 -21.10 12.58 20.57
C SER A 114 -21.78 13.92 20.32
N ALA A 115 -21.00 14.89 19.87
CA ALA A 115 -21.50 16.21 19.51
C ALA A 115 -20.88 16.68 18.19
N VAL A 116 -21.61 17.50 17.45
CA VAL A 116 -21.11 18.16 16.23
C VAL A 116 -21.55 19.61 16.21
N VAL A 117 -20.62 20.50 15.89
CA VAL A 117 -20.91 21.90 15.60
C VAL A 117 -20.63 22.19 14.13
N HIS A 118 -21.64 22.67 13.42
CA HIS A 118 -21.47 23.11 12.04
C HIS A 118 -20.89 24.52 12.04
N LEU A 119 -19.63 24.68 11.60
CA LEU A 119 -18.99 25.99 11.51
C LEU A 119 -19.44 26.73 10.24
N ARG A 120 -19.55 25.99 9.13
CA ARG A 120 -20.00 26.50 7.83
C ARG A 120 -20.86 25.45 7.12
N ALA A 121 -22.04 25.83 6.68
CA ALA A 121 -22.98 24.94 5.97
C ALA A 121 -23.60 25.65 4.76
N PRO A 122 -22.87 25.73 3.62
CA PRO A 122 -23.33 26.47 2.46
C PRO A 122 -24.19 25.59 1.55
N GLY A 123 -25.44 25.99 1.27
CA GLY A 123 -26.31 25.31 0.31
C GLY A 123 -27.01 24.05 0.87
N PRO A 124 -27.72 23.30 0.00
CA PRO A 124 -28.48 22.10 0.41
C PRO A 124 -27.58 20.88 0.59
N GLY A 125 -28.06 19.87 1.31
CA GLY A 125 -27.32 18.63 1.54
C GLY A 125 -26.39 18.71 2.75
N GLY A 126 -25.70 17.60 3.04
CA GLY A 126 -24.79 17.52 4.17
C GLY A 126 -25.46 17.40 5.53
N GLU A 127 -26.73 17.02 5.55
CA GLU A 127 -27.50 16.78 6.77
C GLU A 127 -26.97 15.58 7.56
N LEU A 128 -27.12 15.66 8.88
CA LEU A 128 -26.88 14.54 9.77
C LEU A 128 -28.13 13.66 9.81
N SER A 129 -28.01 12.40 9.41
CA SER A 129 -29.10 11.43 9.37
C SER A 129 -28.88 10.36 10.43
N PHE A 130 -29.85 10.18 11.33
CA PHE A 130 -29.86 9.14 12.37
C PHE A 130 -30.76 7.98 11.93
N ALA A 131 -30.19 6.78 11.86
CA ALA A 131 -30.92 5.58 11.45
C ALA A 131 -31.72 4.97 12.63
N ASN A 132 -33.00 4.69 12.41
CA ASN A 132 -33.81 3.90 13.33
C ASN A 132 -33.51 2.41 13.16
N THR A 133 -32.48 1.91 13.83
CA THR A 133 -32.05 0.49 13.70
C THR A 133 -32.95 -0.50 14.45
N GLY A 134 -33.72 -0.02 15.43
CA GLY A 134 -34.57 -0.87 16.27
C GLY A 134 -35.96 -1.12 15.68
N HIS A 135 -36.43 -0.25 14.78
CA HIS A 135 -37.76 -0.32 14.15
C HIS A 135 -38.89 -0.73 15.12
N PRO A 136 -39.04 -0.09 16.30
CA PRO A 136 -39.88 -0.61 17.39
C PRO A 136 -41.38 -0.67 17.07
N ASN A 137 -41.83 0.12 16.08
CA ASN A 137 -43.22 0.17 15.63
C ASN A 137 -43.42 -0.50 14.25
N GLU A 138 -42.44 -1.25 13.76
CA GLU A 138 -42.59 -2.02 12.53
C GLU A 138 -43.54 -3.21 12.77
N LEU A 139 -44.60 -3.29 11.97
CA LEU A 139 -45.63 -4.32 12.12
C LEU A 139 -45.17 -5.71 11.64
N ALA A 140 -44.21 -5.75 10.71
CA ALA A 140 -43.57 -6.96 10.23
C ALA A 140 -42.21 -6.60 9.63
N THR A 141 -41.19 -7.43 9.85
CA THR A 141 -39.82 -7.17 9.37
C THR A 141 -39.80 -6.88 7.87
N GLY A 142 -39.34 -5.70 7.49
CA GLY A 142 -39.28 -5.22 6.10
C GLY A 142 -40.58 -4.61 5.56
N ALA A 143 -41.71 -4.71 6.27
CA ALA A 143 -42.98 -4.15 5.84
C ALA A 143 -43.06 -2.62 6.01
N GLY A 144 -42.19 -2.03 6.84
CA GLY A 144 -42.06 -0.57 6.99
C GLY A 144 -41.09 0.08 6.00
N ALA A 145 -40.26 -0.70 5.30
CA ALA A 145 -39.20 -0.20 4.43
C ALA A 145 -39.71 0.31 3.05
N GLY A 146 -40.98 0.08 2.72
CA GLY A 146 -41.60 0.58 1.49
C GLY A 146 -42.31 1.92 1.67
N ALA A 147 -42.39 2.70 0.58
CA ALA A 147 -43.10 3.99 0.47
C ALA A 147 -44.62 3.95 0.80
N ALA A 148 -45.16 2.78 1.17
CA ALA A 148 -46.57 2.54 1.47
C ALA A 148 -46.95 2.70 2.95
N SER A 149 -45.97 2.83 3.87
CA SER A 149 -46.24 3.14 5.28
C SER A 149 -46.16 4.66 5.50
N GLY A 150 -47.11 5.23 6.22
CA GLY A 150 -47.10 6.66 6.52
C GLY A 150 -45.82 7.02 7.29
N GLN A 151 -44.97 7.88 6.71
CA GLN A 151 -43.76 8.36 7.36
C GLN A 151 -44.13 9.44 8.38
N GLY A 152 -44.17 9.04 9.65
CA GLY A 152 -44.42 9.92 10.79
C GLY A 152 -43.40 9.65 11.89
N PRO A 153 -43.29 10.51 12.92
CA PRO A 153 -42.26 10.41 13.96
C PRO A 153 -42.13 9.03 14.64
N LEU A 154 -43.18 8.21 14.60
CA LEU A 154 -43.20 6.86 15.18
C LEU A 154 -42.79 5.75 14.19
N SER A 155 -42.70 6.03 12.89
CA SER A 155 -42.49 5.05 11.82
C SER A 155 -41.33 5.40 10.87
N HIS A 156 -40.67 6.56 11.04
CA HIS A 156 -39.51 6.93 10.23
C HIS A 156 -38.37 5.89 10.34
N GLY A 157 -37.80 5.53 9.19
CA GLY A 157 -36.56 4.75 9.11
C GLY A 157 -35.31 5.57 9.46
N SER A 158 -35.39 6.90 9.35
CA SER A 158 -34.34 7.82 9.77
C SER A 158 -34.90 9.19 10.18
N ALA A 159 -34.14 9.91 11.01
CA ALA A 159 -34.41 11.32 11.34
C ALA A 159 -33.25 12.18 10.81
N VAL A 160 -33.58 13.26 10.10
CA VAL A 160 -32.59 14.10 9.39
C VAL A 160 -32.54 15.50 10.01
N TYR A 161 -31.34 15.98 10.32
CA TYR A 161 -31.07 17.29 10.90
C TYR A 161 -30.26 18.14 9.92
N GLN A 162 -30.81 19.33 9.61
CA GLN A 162 -30.19 20.28 8.69
C GLN A 162 -28.89 20.83 9.26
N ALA A 163 -27.86 20.89 8.41
CA ALA A 163 -26.59 21.55 8.74
C ALA A 163 -26.80 23.07 8.72
N VAL A 164 -26.68 23.71 9.88
CA VAL A 164 -26.86 25.16 10.04
C VAL A 164 -25.63 25.73 10.72
N ALA A 165 -25.01 26.76 10.14
CA ALA A 165 -23.82 27.38 10.73
C ALA A 165 -24.11 27.86 12.16
N GLY A 166 -23.21 27.55 13.10
CA GLY A 166 -23.38 27.79 14.54
C GLY A 166 -24.20 26.72 15.28
N ARG A 167 -24.84 25.77 14.59
CA ARG A 167 -25.66 24.75 15.24
C ARG A 167 -24.81 23.65 15.87
N LEU A 168 -25.06 23.42 17.15
CA LEU A 168 -24.67 22.25 17.92
C LEU A 168 -25.75 21.16 17.82
N LEU A 169 -25.32 19.92 17.61
CA LEU A 169 -26.12 18.72 17.78
C LEU A 169 -25.43 17.80 18.81
N VAL A 170 -26.18 17.26 19.76
CA VAL A 170 -25.71 16.33 20.79
C VAL A 170 -26.59 15.09 20.82
N PHE A 171 -25.99 13.91 20.85
CA PHE A 171 -26.71 12.63 20.79
C PHE A 171 -25.91 11.49 21.44
N PRO A 172 -26.54 10.34 21.76
CA PRO A 172 -25.83 9.18 22.28
C PRO A 172 -24.85 8.65 21.23
N ALA A 173 -23.57 8.47 21.57
CA ALA A 173 -22.51 8.08 20.64
C ALA A 173 -22.74 6.73 19.92
N LYS A 174 -23.54 5.85 20.55
CA LYS A 174 -23.96 4.56 19.98
C LYS A 174 -25.02 4.67 18.87
N GLN A 175 -25.64 5.84 18.69
CA GLN A 175 -26.68 6.04 17.71
C GLN A 175 -26.07 6.02 16.30
N ARG A 176 -26.52 5.07 15.46
CA ARG A 176 -26.04 4.95 14.08
C ARG A 176 -26.44 6.19 13.29
N HIS A 177 -25.47 6.81 12.65
CA HIS A 177 -25.68 8.03 11.87
C HIS A 177 -24.74 8.11 10.68
N GLU A 178 -25.09 8.97 9.73
CA GLU A 178 -24.31 9.31 8.55
C GLU A 178 -24.43 10.80 8.25
N VAL A 179 -23.54 11.29 7.40
CA VAL A 179 -23.70 12.63 6.82
C VAL A 179 -24.02 12.49 5.34
N LEU A 180 -25.19 12.99 4.95
CA LEU A 180 -25.67 12.91 3.56
C LEU A 180 -24.76 13.68 2.60
N PRO A 181 -24.81 13.39 1.28
CA PRO A 181 -24.02 14.10 0.28
C PRO A 181 -24.21 15.62 0.36
N HIS A 182 -23.11 16.35 0.36
CA HIS A 182 -23.13 17.81 0.37
C HIS A 182 -23.42 18.37 -1.02
N GLY A 183 -24.49 19.16 -1.19
CA GLY A 183 -24.90 19.73 -2.49
C GLY A 183 -24.41 21.16 -2.73
N GLY A 184 -23.74 21.79 -1.76
CA GLY A 184 -23.22 23.15 -1.88
C GLY A 184 -21.98 23.26 -2.76
N ALA A 185 -21.75 24.46 -3.33
CA ALA A 185 -20.56 24.75 -4.14
C ALA A 185 -19.28 24.95 -3.31
N GLU A 186 -19.43 25.39 -2.06
CA GLU A 186 -18.34 25.55 -1.11
C GLU A 186 -18.30 24.39 -0.12
N ALA A 187 -17.14 24.14 0.50
CA ALA A 187 -17.03 23.05 1.47
C ALA A 187 -17.83 23.34 2.75
N ARG A 188 -18.62 22.35 3.19
CA ARG A 188 -19.21 22.33 4.55
C ARG A 188 -18.11 21.99 5.55
N VAL A 189 -18.05 22.74 6.64
CA VAL A 189 -17.05 22.55 7.70
C VAL A 189 -17.76 22.38 9.03
N SER A 190 -17.41 21.33 9.76
CA SER A 190 -17.90 21.07 11.12
C SER A 190 -16.77 20.59 12.03
N VAL A 191 -16.99 20.68 13.34
CA VAL A 191 -16.13 20.06 14.35
C VAL A 191 -16.94 19.03 15.11
N SER A 192 -16.43 17.81 15.17
CA SER A 192 -17.04 16.69 15.88
C SER A 192 -16.30 16.43 17.18
N TYR A 193 -17.02 15.97 18.20
CA TYR A 193 -16.51 15.66 19.53
C TYR A 193 -17.00 14.28 19.98
N ASP A 194 -16.09 13.53 20.59
CA ASP A 194 -16.39 12.32 21.34
C ASP A 194 -16.15 12.57 22.82
N LEU A 195 -17.19 12.37 23.63
CA LEU A 195 -17.16 12.63 25.06
C LEU A 195 -17.45 11.37 25.88
N VAL A 196 -16.76 11.29 27.01
CA VAL A 196 -16.99 10.28 28.03
C VAL A 196 -17.44 10.92 29.33
N VAL A 197 -18.51 10.35 29.86
CA VAL A 197 -19.01 10.60 31.20
C VAL A 197 -18.34 9.62 32.18
N SER A 198 -17.80 10.15 33.29
CA SER A 198 -17.34 9.36 34.44
C SER A 198 -17.97 9.88 35.73
N SER A 199 -17.84 9.17 36.84
CA SER A 199 -18.13 9.73 38.16
C SER A 199 -17.09 10.79 38.54
N ARG A 200 -17.46 11.73 39.40
CA ARG A 200 -16.52 12.67 40.02
C ARG A 200 -15.52 12.01 40.96
N ALA A 201 -14.34 12.61 41.04
CA ALA A 201 -13.25 12.14 41.91
C ALA A 201 -13.42 12.42 43.40
N ASP A 202 -14.32 13.32 43.80
CA ASP A 202 -14.57 13.67 45.21
C ASP A 202 -15.70 12.85 45.87
N LEU A 203 -16.35 11.95 45.12
CA LEU A 203 -17.42 11.11 45.65
C LEU A 203 -16.90 10.01 46.59
N PRO A 204 -17.68 9.62 47.63
CA PRO A 204 -17.36 8.52 48.52
C PRO A 204 -17.19 7.19 47.79
N GLY A 205 -16.34 6.30 48.33
CA GLY A 205 -16.17 4.95 47.78
C GLY A 205 -17.48 4.13 47.83
N GLY A 206 -17.74 3.37 46.76
CA GLY A 206 -18.96 2.55 46.61
C GLY A 206 -20.04 3.17 45.71
N VAL A 207 -19.93 4.45 45.34
CA VAL A 207 -20.87 5.14 44.43
C VAL A 207 -20.58 4.81 42.94
N HIS A 208 -19.41 4.26 42.64
CA HIS A 208 -18.97 3.93 41.27
C HIS A 208 -19.42 2.53 40.78
N GLU A 209 -20.39 1.87 41.41
CA GLU A 209 -20.78 0.50 41.02
C GLU A 209 -21.35 0.45 39.59
N PHE A 210 -22.06 1.51 39.18
CA PHE A 210 -22.75 1.57 37.89
C PHE A 210 -22.15 2.60 36.92
N ASP A 211 -21.24 3.45 37.39
CA ASP A 211 -20.58 4.49 36.61
C ASP A 211 -19.08 4.25 36.51
N MET A 212 -18.47 4.74 35.44
CA MET A 212 -17.04 4.62 35.25
C MET A 212 -16.30 5.46 36.31
N PRO A 213 -15.38 4.88 37.10
CA PRO A 213 -14.61 5.66 38.08
C PRO A 213 -13.75 6.71 37.35
N PRO A 214 -13.42 7.82 38.01
CA PRO A 214 -12.65 8.90 37.39
C PRO A 214 -11.27 8.40 36.90
N PRO A 215 -10.78 8.87 35.73
CA PRO A 215 -9.53 8.41 35.15
C PRO A 215 -8.28 8.62 36.01
N ASP A 216 -8.28 9.63 36.89
CA ASP A 216 -7.19 9.92 37.82
C ASP A 216 -6.94 8.82 38.87
N ARG A 217 -7.98 8.02 39.16
CA ARG A 217 -7.89 6.84 40.04
C ARG A 217 -7.43 5.58 39.31
N TRP A 218 -7.29 5.64 37.98
CA TRP A 218 -6.91 4.46 37.21
C TRP A 218 -5.42 4.20 37.34
N ARG A 219 -5.08 2.95 37.64
CA ARG A 219 -3.69 2.51 37.58
C ARG A 219 -3.38 2.10 36.16
N ARG A 220 -2.53 2.87 35.48
CA ARG A 220 -1.86 2.38 34.28
C ARG A 220 -1.02 1.16 34.66
N LEU A 221 -1.43 -0.01 34.19
CA LEU A 221 -0.56 -1.18 34.28
C LEU A 221 0.61 -0.97 33.34
N PRO A 222 1.85 -1.32 33.75
CA PRO A 222 2.95 -1.34 32.82
C PRO A 222 2.51 -2.23 31.65
N ARG A 223 2.76 -1.76 30.41
CA ARG A 223 2.80 -2.71 29.31
C ARG A 223 3.82 -3.78 29.71
N PRO A 224 3.60 -5.06 29.35
CA PRO A 224 4.70 -6.02 29.43
C PRO A 224 5.90 -5.31 28.84
N ALA A 225 7.02 -5.30 29.56
CA ALA A 225 8.26 -4.92 28.93
C ALA A 225 8.33 -5.84 27.71
N VAL A 226 8.13 -5.27 26.51
CA VAL A 226 9.00 -5.67 25.43
C VAL A 226 10.34 -5.47 26.08
N GLU A 227 11.05 -6.56 26.40
CA GLU A 227 12.40 -6.45 26.92
C GLU A 227 13.04 -5.38 26.05
N GLU A 228 13.40 -4.24 26.66
CA GLU A 228 14.29 -3.29 26.03
C GLU A 228 15.53 -4.13 25.78
N GLN A 229 15.56 -4.76 24.61
CA GLN A 229 16.77 -5.33 24.08
C GLN A 229 17.67 -4.10 24.02
N ALA A 230 18.56 -4.03 24.99
CA ALA A 230 19.78 -3.28 24.87
C ALA A 230 20.25 -3.45 23.42
N VAL A 231 20.72 -2.35 22.83
CA VAL A 231 21.39 -2.32 21.53
C VAL A 231 22.69 -3.12 21.66
N ALA A 232 22.56 -4.42 21.86
CA ALA A 232 23.59 -5.40 22.10
C ALA A 232 23.67 -6.23 20.82
N GLY A 233 24.49 -5.76 19.89
CA GLY A 233 24.90 -6.50 18.69
C GLY A 233 23.81 -6.95 17.71
N GLY A 234 22.57 -6.44 17.83
CA GLY A 234 21.40 -6.96 17.10
C GLY A 234 20.56 -5.89 16.42
N ARG A 235 19.79 -6.30 15.41
CA ARG A 235 18.80 -5.44 14.72
C ARG A 235 17.63 -5.12 15.67
N VAL A 236 17.20 -3.86 15.74
CA VAL A 236 16.15 -3.36 16.66
C VAL A 236 14.90 -2.94 15.88
N GLU A 237 13.69 -3.13 16.41
CA GLU A 237 12.49 -2.64 15.73
C GLU A 237 12.49 -1.12 15.54
N LEU A 238 12.23 -0.66 14.31
CA LEU A 238 12.16 0.76 13.95
C LEU A 238 11.14 1.50 14.82
N ALA A 239 9.99 0.90 15.10
CA ALA A 239 8.95 1.47 15.94
C ALA A 239 9.37 1.63 17.43
N ALA A 240 10.37 0.88 17.90
CA ALA A 240 10.90 1.02 19.24
C ALA A 240 11.91 2.19 19.36
N LEU A 241 12.52 2.58 18.23
CA LEU A 241 13.51 3.65 18.16
C LEU A 241 12.91 4.99 17.71
N SER A 242 11.94 4.95 16.79
CA SER A 242 11.25 6.13 16.26
C SER A 242 10.41 6.81 17.34
N ARG A 243 10.45 8.14 17.38
CA ARG A 243 9.58 8.99 18.19
C ARG A 243 8.32 9.42 17.43
N GLY A 244 8.10 8.86 16.24
CA GLY A 244 7.06 9.24 15.31
C GLY A 244 7.45 10.42 14.42
N PRO A 245 6.67 10.71 13.37
CA PRO A 245 6.99 11.74 12.39
C PRO A 245 7.07 13.11 13.07
N ARG A 246 8.26 13.73 13.03
CA ARG A 246 8.42 15.11 13.48
C ARG A 246 7.85 16.02 12.39
N ARG A 247 6.79 16.78 12.72
CA ARG A 247 6.17 17.79 11.83
C ARG A 247 7.26 18.55 11.05
N ALA A 248 7.36 18.29 9.75
CA ALA A 248 8.39 18.85 8.90
C ALA A 248 8.00 20.24 8.38
N ARG A 249 8.97 21.17 8.33
CA ARG A 249 8.87 22.47 7.65
C ARG A 249 9.35 22.43 6.19
N HIS A 250 9.89 21.30 5.72
CA HIS A 250 10.53 21.16 4.41
C HIS A 250 10.13 19.86 3.71
N ALA A 251 9.96 19.91 2.39
CA ALA A 251 9.54 18.78 1.56
C ALA A 251 10.73 17.88 1.16
N PHE A 252 10.47 16.59 0.95
CA PHE A 252 11.44 15.65 0.38
C PHE A 252 11.76 15.98 -1.09
N VAL A 253 13.01 15.78 -1.50
CA VAL A 253 13.38 15.78 -2.92
C VAL A 253 13.04 14.40 -3.50
N ASP A 254 12.26 14.40 -4.58
CA ASP A 254 11.68 13.23 -5.27
C ASP A 254 10.87 12.26 -4.39
N PRO A 255 9.63 12.63 -4.01
CA PRO A 255 8.74 11.71 -3.31
C PRO A 255 8.13 10.62 -4.21
N ARG A 256 8.39 10.60 -5.52
CA ARG A 256 7.66 9.75 -6.50
C ARG A 256 8.48 8.57 -7.05
N GLY A 257 9.81 8.61 -7.01
CA GLY A 257 10.65 7.45 -7.37
C GLY A 257 10.51 6.28 -6.39
N HIS A 258 10.84 5.04 -6.74
CA HIS A 258 10.75 3.90 -5.83
C HIS A 258 11.87 3.92 -4.76
N LEU A 259 11.60 3.73 -3.46
CA LEU A 259 12.64 3.87 -2.40
C LEU A 259 13.86 2.95 -2.54
N LEU A 260 13.66 1.75 -3.10
CA LEU A 260 14.75 0.82 -3.37
C LEU A 260 15.60 1.17 -4.61
N TRP A 261 15.18 2.14 -5.43
CA TRP A 261 15.83 2.51 -6.69
C TRP A 261 16.20 3.99 -6.80
N SER A 262 15.51 4.85 -6.05
CA SER A 262 15.72 6.30 -6.00
C SER A 262 16.32 6.70 -4.66
N VAL A 263 17.14 7.74 -4.68
CA VAL A 263 17.67 8.34 -3.46
C VAL A 263 16.68 9.39 -2.96
N THR A 264 16.25 9.26 -1.72
CA THR A 264 15.45 10.28 -1.04
C THR A 264 16.37 11.15 -0.18
N ARG A 265 16.32 12.46 -0.41
CA ARG A 265 17.12 13.44 0.35
C ARG A 265 16.27 14.24 1.32
N ARG A 266 16.83 14.49 2.51
CA ARG A 266 16.29 15.43 3.48
C ARG A 266 17.38 16.30 4.11
N ASP A 267 17.24 17.60 3.92
CA ASP A 267 18.16 18.60 4.46
C ASP A 267 17.83 19.01 5.90
N GLU A 268 18.87 19.46 6.61
CA GLU A 268 18.79 20.08 7.95
C GLU A 268 18.09 19.23 9.03
N VAL A 269 18.24 17.91 8.96
CA VAL A 269 17.63 16.96 9.90
C VAL A 269 18.24 17.09 11.30
N LEU A 270 19.58 17.20 11.35
CA LEU A 270 20.31 17.29 12.61
C LEU A 270 20.55 18.75 13.01
N SER A 271 20.29 19.09 14.27
CA SER A 271 20.74 20.37 14.82
C SER A 271 22.26 20.38 14.96
N ARG A 272 22.89 21.56 14.81
CA ARG A 272 24.35 21.70 15.02
C ARG A 272 24.80 21.13 16.35
N ARG A 273 23.99 21.30 17.41
CA ARG A 273 24.29 20.75 18.74
C ARG A 273 24.38 19.22 18.72
N VAL A 274 23.41 18.55 18.09
CA VAL A 274 23.39 17.08 17.99
C VAL A 274 24.55 16.59 17.13
N THR A 275 24.79 17.23 15.99
CA THR A 275 25.91 16.91 15.09
C THR A 275 27.27 17.06 15.77
N SER A 276 27.55 18.20 16.42
CA SER A 276 28.80 18.41 17.14
C SER A 276 28.98 17.45 18.32
N ALA A 277 27.91 17.12 19.04
CA ALA A 277 27.97 16.21 20.17
C ALA A 277 28.18 14.75 19.74
N ALA A 278 27.57 14.33 18.63
CA ALA A 278 27.82 13.04 18.01
C ALA A 278 29.24 12.93 17.46
N LEU A 279 29.74 13.96 16.76
CA LEU A 279 31.11 14.00 16.26
C LEU A 279 32.14 13.93 17.40
N ALA A 280 31.93 14.69 18.47
CA ALA A 280 32.80 14.64 19.65
C ALA A 280 32.80 13.26 20.31
N ALA A 281 31.67 12.55 20.32
CA ALA A 281 31.58 11.18 20.82
C ALA A 281 32.36 10.20 19.95
N VAL A 282 32.25 10.33 18.62
CA VAL A 282 33.00 9.51 17.65
C VAL A 282 34.51 9.77 17.77
N SER A 283 34.94 11.03 17.84
CA SER A 283 36.36 11.38 17.99
C SER A 283 36.99 10.94 19.31
N ALA A 284 36.17 10.59 20.31
CA ALA A 284 36.63 10.06 21.59
C ALA A 284 36.81 8.53 21.58
N LEU A 285 36.37 7.84 20.52
CA LEU A 285 36.58 6.40 20.36
C LEU A 285 38.05 6.10 19.96
N PRO A 286 38.66 5.01 20.44
CA PRO A 286 39.98 4.58 20.01
C PRO A 286 40.03 4.36 18.49
N VAL A 287 41.11 4.82 17.84
CA VAL A 287 41.27 4.73 16.37
C VAL A 287 41.20 3.29 15.85
N ASP A 288 41.62 2.31 16.66
CA ASP A 288 41.60 0.88 16.30
C ASP A 288 40.17 0.28 16.23
N GLU A 289 39.17 0.95 16.79
CA GLU A 289 37.75 0.53 16.77
C GLU A 289 36.99 1.05 15.53
N LEU A 290 37.58 1.95 14.74
CA LEU A 290 36.97 2.54 13.54
C LEU A 290 37.30 1.80 12.23
N SER A 291 37.70 0.52 12.31
CA SER A 291 38.26 -0.22 11.17
C SER A 291 37.25 -0.57 10.06
N ASP A 292 37.77 -0.76 8.85
CA ASP A 292 37.09 -0.59 7.56
C ASP A 292 35.85 -1.46 7.27
N ASP A 293 35.67 -2.56 8.00
CA ASP A 293 34.53 -3.51 7.89
C ASP A 293 34.08 -4.07 9.25
N SER A 294 34.66 -3.62 10.36
CA SER A 294 34.20 -4.02 11.68
C SER A 294 33.03 -3.14 12.07
N SER A 295 31.85 -3.73 12.20
CA SER A 295 30.79 -3.18 13.05
C SER A 295 31.41 -2.92 14.41
N THR A 296 31.75 -1.66 14.69
CA THR A 296 32.12 -1.28 16.04
C THR A 296 30.87 -1.50 16.86
N ASP A 297 30.87 -2.54 17.68
CA ASP A 297 29.85 -2.75 18.70
C ASP A 297 29.92 -1.53 19.62
N ALA A 298 29.10 -0.53 19.31
CA ALA A 298 28.97 0.73 20.03
C ALA A 298 28.26 0.50 21.37
N GLU A 299 28.65 -0.55 22.11
CA GLU A 299 28.11 -0.99 23.39
C GLU A 299 28.27 0.09 24.49
N SER A 300 29.05 1.15 24.23
CA SER A 300 29.20 2.30 25.12
C SER A 300 28.80 3.65 24.52
N GLY A 301 28.03 3.64 23.42
CA GLY A 301 27.65 4.84 22.65
C GLY A 301 27.10 5.95 23.54
N SER A 302 27.84 7.06 23.64
CA SER A 302 27.43 8.22 24.42
C SER A 302 26.00 8.63 24.05
N SER A 303 25.25 9.17 25.01
CA SER A 303 23.86 9.62 24.81
C SER A 303 23.66 10.49 23.55
N ASN A 304 24.73 11.14 23.10
CA ASN A 304 24.73 12.06 21.96
C ASN A 304 24.75 11.35 20.60
N LEU A 305 25.46 10.22 20.45
CA LEU A 305 25.43 9.44 19.20
C LEU A 305 24.07 8.76 19.02
N LEU A 306 23.51 8.26 20.13
CA LEU A 306 22.16 7.70 20.16
C LEU A 306 21.09 8.73 19.78
N GLU A 307 21.28 10.01 20.14
CA GLU A 307 20.37 11.09 19.74
C GLU A 307 20.42 11.36 18.23
N ALA A 308 21.61 11.39 17.63
CA ALA A 308 21.77 11.53 16.17
C ALA A 308 21.16 10.31 15.44
N PHE A 309 21.42 9.10 15.93
CA PHE A 309 20.85 7.86 15.41
C PHE A 309 19.32 7.87 15.42
N ARG A 310 18.71 8.24 16.54
CA ARG A 310 17.24 8.39 16.64
C ARG A 310 16.68 9.41 15.66
N CYS A 311 17.38 10.52 15.42
CA CYS A 311 16.92 11.51 14.43
C CYS A 311 16.94 10.95 13.00
N VAL A 312 17.92 10.11 12.65
CA VAL A 312 17.93 9.39 11.36
C VAL A 312 16.77 8.41 11.27
N VAL A 313 16.52 7.65 12.34
CA VAL A 313 15.38 6.71 12.39
C VAL A 313 14.04 7.44 12.24
N ASP A 314 13.84 8.58 12.94
CA ASP A 314 12.65 9.43 12.79
C ASP A 314 12.44 9.86 11.32
N VAL A 315 13.52 10.15 10.58
CA VAL A 315 13.44 10.50 9.15
C VAL A 315 13.05 9.31 8.29
N VAL A 316 13.63 8.13 8.53
CA VAL A 316 13.29 6.92 7.78
C VAL A 316 11.84 6.53 8.02
N ASP A 317 11.37 6.58 9.27
CA ASP A 317 9.97 6.32 9.63
C ASP A 317 9.01 7.27 8.90
N GLU A 318 9.34 8.57 8.84
CA GLU A 318 8.56 9.55 8.09
C GLU A 318 8.56 9.30 6.58
N VAL A 319 9.71 8.94 6.00
CA VAL A 319 9.82 8.59 4.57
C VAL A 319 8.92 7.40 4.23
N LEU A 320 8.98 6.33 5.05
CA LEU A 320 8.16 5.14 4.87
C LEU A 320 6.67 5.45 5.02
N THR A 321 6.31 6.17 6.08
CA THR A 321 4.91 6.52 6.38
C THR A 321 4.31 7.43 5.32
N THR A 322 5.05 8.44 4.85
CA THR A 322 4.59 9.37 3.80
C THR A 322 4.31 8.65 2.48
N ARG A 323 4.99 7.53 2.23
CA ARG A 323 4.83 6.68 1.04
C ARG A 323 3.85 5.53 1.24
N GLY A 324 3.15 5.48 2.39
CA GLY A 324 2.18 4.43 2.69
C GLY A 324 2.79 3.05 2.95
N ILE A 325 4.09 2.98 3.24
CA ILE A 325 4.79 1.73 3.50
C ILE A 325 4.67 1.38 4.99
N ALA A 326 4.18 0.17 5.27
CA ALA A 326 4.02 -0.31 6.63
C ALA A 326 5.38 -0.47 7.32
N THR A 327 5.55 0.16 8.49
CA THR A 327 6.78 0.12 9.29
C THR A 327 6.78 -1.01 10.33
N MET A 328 5.66 -1.71 10.47
CA MET A 328 5.52 -2.83 11.40
C MET A 328 6.48 -3.97 11.06
N GLY A 329 7.32 -4.34 12.03
CA GLY A 329 8.36 -5.36 11.86
C GLY A 329 9.60 -4.89 11.11
N ALA A 330 9.71 -3.60 10.74
CA ALA A 330 10.96 -3.05 10.22
C ALA A 330 12.05 -3.08 11.30
N LEU A 331 13.25 -3.51 10.91
CA LEU A 331 14.40 -3.67 11.79
C LEU A 331 15.51 -2.72 11.38
N VAL A 332 16.19 -2.11 12.34
CA VAL A 332 17.25 -1.13 12.16
C VAL A 332 18.55 -1.72 12.69
N GLU A 333 19.60 -1.69 11.88
CA GLU A 333 20.95 -2.06 12.29
C GLU A 333 21.57 -0.97 13.18
N PRO A 334 22.48 -1.34 14.10
CA PRO A 334 23.28 -0.36 14.82
C PRO A 334 23.98 0.62 13.86
N PRO A 335 24.12 1.91 14.23
CA PRO A 335 24.77 2.88 13.38
C PRO A 335 26.26 2.54 13.22
N ALA A 336 26.74 2.48 11.97
CA ALA A 336 28.15 2.37 11.65
C ALA A 336 28.70 3.75 11.30
N VAL A 337 29.85 4.13 11.83
CA VAL A 337 30.49 5.42 11.52
C VAL A 337 31.68 5.18 10.60
N VAL A 338 31.70 5.88 9.47
CA VAL A 338 32.72 5.76 8.43
C VAL A 338 33.41 7.11 8.26
N THR A 339 34.73 7.12 8.30
CA THR A 339 35.52 8.30 7.93
C THR A 339 36.19 8.04 6.59
N VAL A 340 36.08 9.01 5.67
CA VAL A 340 36.64 8.94 4.32
C VAL A 340 37.54 10.14 4.10
N ASP A 341 38.71 9.95 3.49
CA ASP A 341 39.65 11.04 3.16
C ASP A 341 39.74 11.32 1.64
N GLU A 342 39.62 10.31 0.78
CA GLU A 342 39.63 10.48 -0.70
C GLU A 342 38.49 9.71 -1.38
N GLU A 343 38.49 8.39 -1.30
CA GLU A 343 37.43 7.56 -1.89
C GLU A 343 37.34 6.23 -1.13
N LYS A 344 36.12 5.81 -0.77
CA LYS A 344 35.88 4.50 -0.16
C LYS A 344 34.75 3.80 -0.88
N GLN A 345 35.11 2.72 -1.60
CA GLN A 345 34.15 1.87 -2.29
C GLN A 345 33.24 1.21 -1.24
N GLY A 346 31.93 1.47 -1.31
CA GLY A 346 30.98 0.78 -0.45
C GLY A 346 30.46 -0.47 -1.15
N ALA A 347 30.39 -1.56 -0.41
CA ALA A 347 29.63 -2.73 -0.81
C ALA A 347 28.12 -2.43 -0.76
N ARG A 348 27.31 -3.21 -1.49
CA ARG A 348 25.86 -3.24 -1.27
C ARG A 348 25.57 -3.53 0.21
N ALA A 349 24.58 -2.85 0.75
CA ALA A 349 24.21 -3.07 2.14
C ALA A 349 23.45 -4.39 2.28
N GLY A 350 23.70 -5.09 3.38
CA GLY A 350 22.97 -6.31 3.75
C GLY A 350 21.53 -6.09 4.21
N THR A 351 20.93 -4.95 3.84
CA THR A 351 19.63 -4.43 4.32
C THR A 351 18.80 -3.87 3.16
N ASP A 352 17.50 -3.69 3.37
CA ASP A 352 16.60 -3.19 2.33
C ASP A 352 16.86 -1.71 1.98
N LEU A 353 17.08 -0.89 2.99
CA LEU A 353 17.41 0.52 2.88
C LEU A 353 18.68 0.85 3.63
N VAL A 354 19.30 1.96 3.25
CA VAL A 354 20.43 2.55 3.96
C VAL A 354 20.19 4.04 4.09
N ALA A 355 20.33 4.55 5.31
CA ALA A 355 20.37 5.98 5.57
C ALA A 355 21.80 6.42 5.86
N TRP A 356 22.24 7.48 5.18
CA TRP A 356 23.55 8.11 5.32
C TRP A 356 23.37 9.52 5.85
N VAL A 357 24.13 9.88 6.89
CA VAL A 357 24.13 11.25 7.45
C VAL A 357 25.53 11.72 7.76
N ARG A 358 25.85 12.94 7.31
CA ARG A 358 27.16 13.54 7.58
C ARG A 358 27.20 14.20 8.95
N LEU A 359 28.24 13.87 9.73
CA LEU A 359 28.43 14.32 11.10
C LEU A 359 29.42 15.49 11.25
N ASP A 360 30.24 15.78 10.25
CA ASP A 360 31.16 16.92 10.27
C ASP A 360 30.70 18.09 9.39
N GLU A 361 31.41 19.22 9.50
CA GLU A 361 31.13 20.45 8.76
C GLU A 361 32.18 20.78 7.67
N GLY A 362 33.21 19.95 7.45
CA GLY A 362 34.39 20.33 6.66
C GLY A 362 34.70 19.42 5.47
N GLY A 363 34.89 20.02 4.28
CA GLY A 363 35.25 19.31 3.03
C GLY A 363 34.06 18.99 2.13
N GLU A 364 34.32 18.50 0.93
CA GLU A 364 33.30 18.00 0.00
C GLU A 364 33.11 16.49 0.20
N CYS A 365 31.86 16.04 0.33
CA CYS A 365 31.52 14.63 0.53
C CYS A 365 30.28 14.31 -0.30
N HIS A 366 30.39 13.29 -1.14
CA HIS A 366 29.34 12.84 -2.05
C HIS A 366 29.06 11.36 -1.83
N LEU A 367 27.80 10.99 -2.02
CA LEU A 367 27.37 9.61 -2.14
C LEU A 367 27.07 9.32 -3.61
N ALA A 368 27.89 8.50 -4.25
CA ALA A 368 27.59 7.95 -5.57
C ALA A 368 26.73 6.70 -5.38
N VAL A 369 25.57 6.62 -6.02
CA VAL A 369 24.62 5.50 -5.91
C VAL A 369 24.35 4.93 -7.30
N GLY A 370 24.54 3.62 -7.48
CA GLY A 370 24.42 2.91 -8.75
C GLY A 370 25.73 2.25 -9.19
N ASP A 371 25.65 1.45 -10.26
CA ASP A 371 26.79 0.72 -10.81
C ASP A 371 27.64 1.55 -11.80
N GLY A 372 28.96 1.41 -11.70
CA GLY A 372 29.91 1.87 -12.71
C GLY A 372 30.06 3.40 -12.81
N ASP A 373 30.40 3.88 -14.01
CA ASP A 373 30.63 5.30 -14.32
C ASP A 373 29.32 6.10 -14.40
N ASP A 374 28.17 5.43 -14.51
CA ASP A 374 26.84 6.04 -14.60
C ASP A 374 26.19 6.25 -13.21
N ALA A 375 26.91 5.97 -12.12
CA ALA A 375 26.41 6.14 -10.76
C ALA A 375 26.00 7.61 -10.49
N GLU A 376 24.78 7.80 -9.97
CA GLU A 376 24.26 9.12 -9.67
C GLU A 376 24.96 9.71 -8.44
N GLN A 377 25.46 10.94 -8.57
CA GLN A 377 26.18 11.60 -7.48
C GLN A 377 25.29 12.54 -6.68
N TRP A 378 25.22 12.29 -5.38
CA TRP A 378 24.44 13.07 -4.43
C TRP A 378 25.37 13.78 -3.44
N GLU A 379 25.26 15.10 -3.35
CA GLU A 379 25.96 15.86 -2.32
C GLU A 379 25.42 15.47 -0.93
N LEU A 380 26.31 14.99 -0.06
CA LEU A 380 26.00 14.71 1.33
C LEU A 380 26.43 15.90 2.20
N ALA A 381 25.63 16.96 2.15
CA ALA A 381 25.86 18.17 2.92
C ALA A 381 25.81 17.92 4.44
N PRO A 382 26.51 18.69 5.28
CA PRO A 382 26.40 18.59 6.74
C PRO A 382 24.95 18.66 7.20
N ARG A 383 24.53 17.73 8.07
CA ARG A 383 23.16 17.62 8.62
C ARG A 383 22.09 17.13 7.62
N CYS A 384 22.49 16.71 6.42
CA CYS A 384 21.62 16.06 5.44
C CYS A 384 21.54 14.56 5.70
N VAL A 385 20.35 13.98 5.56
CA VAL A 385 20.13 12.52 5.50
C VAL A 385 19.77 12.14 4.07
N LEU A 386 20.51 11.20 3.51
CA LEU A 386 20.16 10.50 2.26
C LEU A 386 19.68 9.09 2.60
N VAL A 387 18.54 8.67 2.04
CA VAL A 387 18.02 7.31 2.16
C VAL A 387 17.99 6.69 0.77
N CYS A 388 18.62 5.55 0.59
CA CYS A 388 18.66 4.83 -0.68
C CYS A 388 18.39 3.33 -0.47
N GLY A 389 18.13 2.61 -1.57
CA GLY A 389 18.05 1.15 -1.56
C GLY A 389 19.38 0.52 -1.15
N GLY A 390 19.36 -0.46 -0.25
CA GLY A 390 20.56 -1.20 0.13
C GLY A 390 21.09 -2.15 -0.96
N TYR A 391 20.26 -2.41 -1.97
CA TYR A 391 20.63 -3.17 -3.17
C TYR A 391 21.42 -2.36 -4.19
N LEU A 392 21.45 -1.05 -4.05
CA LEU A 392 22.24 -0.18 -4.91
C LEU A 392 23.68 -0.16 -4.40
N THR A 393 24.63 -0.28 -5.31
CA THR A 393 26.03 -0.02 -4.99
C THR A 393 26.14 1.43 -4.55
N SER A 394 26.74 1.68 -3.38
CA SER A 394 26.89 3.02 -2.84
C SER A 394 28.35 3.28 -2.49
N ARG A 395 28.88 4.43 -2.88
CA ARG A 395 30.28 4.80 -2.70
C ARG A 395 30.37 6.20 -2.13
N LEU A 396 31.13 6.36 -1.04
CA LEU A 396 31.45 7.67 -0.48
C LEU A 396 32.70 8.22 -1.17
N VAL A 397 32.59 9.44 -1.69
CA VAL A 397 33.66 10.14 -2.41
C VAL A 397 33.94 11.46 -1.70
N GLY A 398 35.22 11.80 -1.52
CA GLY A 398 35.67 13.02 -0.86
C GLY A 398 36.02 12.81 0.61
N ARG A 399 35.91 13.88 1.40
CA ARG A 399 36.35 13.90 2.80
C ARG A 399 35.21 14.15 3.77
N GLY A 400 35.03 13.24 4.73
CA GLY A 400 34.14 13.46 5.86
C GLY A 400 33.89 12.23 6.74
N THR A 401 33.29 12.48 7.91
CA THR A 401 32.77 11.49 8.86
C THR A 401 31.26 11.37 8.68
N VAL A 402 30.81 10.15 8.34
CA VAL A 402 29.43 9.83 7.98
C VAL A 402 28.93 8.70 8.86
N MET A 403 27.70 8.80 9.35
CA MET A 403 26.99 7.70 10.00
C MET A 403 26.08 7.01 8.97
N ARG A 404 26.22 5.70 8.88
CA ARG A 404 25.43 4.78 8.06
C ARG A 404 24.48 3.99 8.97
N VAL A 405 23.23 3.87 8.57
CA VAL A 405 22.21 3.07 9.27
C VAL A 405 21.56 2.14 8.26
N GLY A 406 21.68 0.83 8.44
CA GLY A 406 20.95 -0.17 7.65
C GLY A 406 19.54 -0.37 8.19
N ILE A 407 18.55 -0.52 7.31
CA ILE A 407 17.15 -0.77 7.70
C ILE A 407 16.59 -1.92 6.85
N ASP A 408 16.11 -2.97 7.50
CA ASP A 408 15.24 -3.95 6.87
C ASP A 408 13.79 -3.53 7.05
N VAL A 409 13.04 -3.60 5.99
CA VAL A 409 11.63 -3.27 5.94
C VAL A 409 10.93 -4.47 5.32
N PRO A 410 10.45 -5.44 6.12
CA PRO A 410 9.85 -6.67 5.61
C PRO A 410 8.64 -6.46 4.69
N SER A 411 8.04 -5.28 4.71
CA SER A 411 6.98 -4.86 3.79
C SER A 411 7.52 -4.44 2.41
N LEU A 412 8.80 -4.05 2.30
CA LEU A 412 9.49 -3.72 1.05
C LEU A 412 10.17 -4.95 0.42
N ALA A 413 10.98 -5.69 1.19
CA ALA A 413 11.70 -6.87 0.72
C ALA A 413 12.11 -7.78 1.91
N ARG A 414 12.54 -9.03 1.66
CA ARG A 414 13.11 -9.91 2.72
C ARG A 414 14.55 -10.29 2.36
N THR A 415 15.51 -9.65 3.04
CA THR A 415 16.94 -9.57 2.66
C THR A 415 17.87 -10.59 3.26
N GLY A 416 17.46 -11.35 4.28
CA GLY A 416 18.40 -12.19 5.04
C GLY A 416 19.19 -13.26 4.24
N ALA A 417 18.82 -13.52 2.97
CA ALA A 417 19.46 -14.49 2.09
C ALA A 417 20.10 -13.91 0.82
N ALA A 418 19.82 -12.64 0.46
CA ALA A 418 20.27 -12.08 -0.82
C ALA A 418 21.67 -11.46 -0.72
N SER A 419 22.00 -10.75 0.36
CA SER A 419 23.25 -9.98 0.44
C SER A 419 24.53 -10.81 0.52
N SER A 420 24.49 -12.01 1.13
CA SER A 420 25.61 -12.96 1.12
C SER A 420 25.83 -13.62 -0.24
N THR A 421 24.90 -13.42 -1.19
CA THR A 421 24.79 -14.19 -2.44
C THR A 421 24.86 -13.29 -3.68
N CYS A 422 24.42 -12.03 -3.55
CA CYS A 422 24.62 -10.94 -4.49
C CYS A 422 26.07 -10.45 -4.36
N GLY A 423 27.03 -11.24 -4.87
CA GLY A 423 28.44 -10.83 -4.91
C GLY A 423 28.63 -9.51 -5.65
N ALA A 424 29.81 -8.90 -5.46
CA ALA A 424 30.17 -7.60 -6.07
C ALA A 424 30.13 -7.57 -7.61
N SER A 425 30.00 -8.73 -8.27
CA SER A 425 29.90 -8.90 -9.73
C SER A 425 28.46 -8.86 -10.27
N MET A 426 27.44 -8.99 -9.42
CA MET A 426 26.03 -8.90 -9.83
C MET A 426 25.67 -7.43 -10.08
N SER A 427 24.80 -7.11 -11.05
CA SER A 427 24.32 -5.73 -11.25
C SER A 427 23.24 -5.32 -10.24
N ASP A 428 23.09 -4.02 -9.99
CA ASP A 428 22.13 -3.43 -9.06
C ASP A 428 20.70 -3.80 -9.47
N VAL A 429 20.44 -3.82 -10.77
CA VAL A 429 19.17 -4.26 -11.36
C VAL A 429 18.87 -5.72 -10.95
N ALA A 430 19.84 -6.63 -11.11
CA ALA A 430 19.67 -8.03 -10.77
C ALA A 430 19.48 -8.24 -9.25
N ALA A 431 20.24 -7.51 -8.42
CA ALA A 431 20.12 -7.56 -6.96
C ALA A 431 18.76 -7.04 -6.47
N PHE A 432 18.23 -5.98 -7.10
CA PHE A 432 16.91 -5.44 -6.80
C PHE A 432 15.78 -6.41 -7.15
N PHE A 433 15.83 -7.04 -8.33
CA PHE A 433 14.80 -8.02 -8.70
C PHE A 433 14.87 -9.29 -7.83
N MET A 434 16.07 -9.79 -7.54
CA MET A 434 16.31 -10.88 -6.57
C MET A 434 15.56 -10.66 -5.26
N ALA A 435 15.70 -9.46 -4.71
CA ALA A 435 15.19 -9.16 -3.38
C ALA A 435 13.68 -8.89 -3.34
N THR A 436 13.12 -8.43 -4.46
CA THR A 436 11.70 -8.09 -4.57
C THR A 436 10.83 -9.23 -5.12
N ALA A 437 11.45 -10.28 -5.69
CA ALA A 437 10.77 -11.44 -6.25
C ALA A 437 10.41 -12.55 -5.23
N LEU A 438 10.90 -12.50 -3.98
CA LEU A 438 10.59 -13.53 -2.96
C LEU A 438 9.23 -13.28 -2.27
N PRO A 439 8.35 -14.29 -2.15
CA PRO A 439 7.06 -14.18 -1.47
C PRO A 439 7.23 -14.01 0.05
N LEU A 440 6.41 -13.13 0.67
CA LEU A 440 6.50 -12.83 2.11
C LEU A 440 6.09 -14.00 3.03
N SER A 441 5.35 -14.98 2.51
CA SER A 441 4.82 -16.12 3.26
C SER A 441 5.73 -17.36 3.28
N ALA A 442 6.78 -17.43 2.45
CA ALA A 442 7.66 -18.60 2.43
C ALA A 442 8.58 -18.67 3.67
N PRO A 443 8.86 -19.87 4.21
CA PRO A 443 9.90 -20.03 5.24
C PRO A 443 11.27 -19.61 4.68
N ARG A 444 12.12 -19.04 5.55
CA ARG A 444 13.48 -18.60 5.18
C ARG A 444 14.24 -19.76 4.50
N PRO A 445 14.73 -19.60 3.26
CA PRO A 445 15.57 -20.63 2.66
C PRO A 445 16.87 -20.76 3.48
N SER A 446 17.34 -21.99 3.70
CA SER A 446 18.61 -22.21 4.39
C SER A 446 19.77 -21.72 3.52
N ALA A 447 20.86 -21.27 4.15
CA ALA A 447 22.07 -20.83 3.45
C ALA A 447 22.62 -21.88 2.45
N SER A 448 22.37 -23.17 2.69
CA SER A 448 22.75 -24.27 1.81
C SER A 448 22.01 -24.31 0.47
N VAL A 449 20.74 -23.89 0.44
CA VAL A 449 19.88 -23.86 -0.75
C VAL A 449 20.28 -22.68 -1.65
N VAL A 450 20.59 -21.54 -1.02
CA VAL A 450 21.05 -20.32 -1.67
C VAL A 450 22.46 -20.50 -2.27
N GLY A 451 23.35 -21.20 -1.58
CA GLY A 451 24.67 -21.56 -2.10
C GLY A 451 24.67 -22.61 -3.23
N ALA A 452 23.57 -23.33 -3.46
CA ALA A 452 23.44 -24.23 -4.61
C ALA A 452 23.13 -23.48 -5.91
N ALA A 453 22.38 -22.36 -5.84
CA ALA A 453 22.09 -21.48 -6.96
C ALA A 453 23.35 -20.75 -7.47
N ALA A 454 24.21 -20.27 -6.57
CA ALA A 454 25.48 -19.62 -6.93
C ALA A 454 26.47 -20.56 -7.65
N ARG A 455 26.49 -21.85 -7.27
CA ARG A 455 27.34 -22.88 -7.91
C ARG A 455 26.95 -23.19 -9.36
N ALA A 456 25.72 -22.89 -9.76
CA ALA A 456 25.26 -23.07 -11.14
C ALA A 456 25.84 -22.02 -12.12
N HIS A 457 26.47 -20.95 -11.62
CA HIS A 457 27.10 -19.90 -12.43
C HIS A 457 28.61 -20.06 -12.68
N GLY A 458 29.20 -21.22 -12.35
CA GLY A 458 30.54 -21.59 -12.84
C GLY A 458 31.73 -21.04 -12.04
N GLU A 459 31.58 -20.76 -10.76
CA GLU A 459 32.72 -20.46 -9.88
C GLU A 459 33.23 -21.74 -9.19
N THR A 460 34.44 -22.18 -9.53
CA THR A 460 35.18 -23.21 -8.78
C THR A 460 35.73 -22.61 -7.48
N PRO A 461 35.47 -23.20 -6.30
CA PRO A 461 36.16 -22.82 -5.07
C PRO A 461 37.60 -23.31 -5.09
N ALA A 462 38.53 -22.47 -4.63
CA ALA A 462 39.84 -22.94 -4.21
C ALA A 462 39.70 -23.81 -2.94
N ASP A 463 40.36 -24.96 -2.94
CA ASP A 463 40.42 -25.95 -1.86
C ASP A 463 40.63 -25.33 -0.47
N THR A 464 39.73 -25.64 0.46
CA THR A 464 40.10 -25.91 1.86
C THR A 464 39.20 -27.00 2.44
N ALA A 465 39.83 -27.93 3.14
CA ALA A 465 39.29 -29.22 3.55
C ALA A 465 38.64 -29.19 4.95
N ASP A 466 37.71 -30.14 5.11
CA ASP A 466 37.42 -30.95 6.30
C ASP A 466 36.69 -30.30 7.50
N THR A 467 35.45 -30.76 7.76
CA THR A 467 35.13 -31.62 8.93
C THR A 467 33.68 -32.12 8.90
N SER A 468 33.51 -33.26 9.55
CA SER A 468 32.50 -34.31 9.44
C SER A 468 31.21 -34.15 10.26
N ASP A 469 30.18 -34.88 9.80
CA ASP A 469 29.15 -35.62 10.54
C ASP A 469 28.14 -34.90 11.47
N ALA A 470 26.86 -34.95 11.09
CA ALA A 470 25.82 -35.70 11.83
C ALA A 470 24.48 -35.71 11.07
N ALA A 471 24.03 -36.90 10.68
CA ALA A 471 22.69 -37.17 10.16
C ALA A 471 21.67 -37.40 11.30
N GLY A 472 20.44 -36.89 11.13
CA GLY A 472 19.29 -37.17 12.00
C GLY A 472 17.96 -36.92 11.25
N PRO A 473 16.88 -37.68 11.54
CA PRO A 473 15.88 -38.04 10.53
C PRO A 473 14.73 -37.04 10.37
N ALA A 474 14.16 -37.06 9.17
CA ALA A 474 13.00 -36.29 8.73
C ALA A 474 11.76 -36.53 9.62
N GLY A 475 11.29 -35.46 10.26
CA GLY A 475 9.98 -35.38 10.90
C GLY A 475 8.91 -34.90 9.89
N SER A 476 7.81 -35.62 9.81
CA SER A 476 6.67 -35.38 8.93
C SER A 476 6.03 -33.99 9.14
N VAL A 477 6.02 -33.16 8.09
CA VAL A 477 5.25 -31.91 8.06
C VAL A 477 3.80 -32.22 7.71
N GLY A 478 2.90 -31.86 8.62
CA GLY A 478 1.46 -32.11 8.54
C GLY A 478 0.74 -31.22 7.51
N ALA A 479 -0.52 -31.58 7.26
CA ALA A 479 -1.42 -31.12 6.19
C ALA A 479 -1.77 -29.61 6.12
N ALA A 480 -1.08 -28.74 6.87
CA ALA A 480 -1.27 -27.28 6.82
C ALA A 480 -0.52 -26.59 5.66
N GLY A 481 0.48 -27.24 5.04
CA GLY A 481 1.32 -26.63 4.00
C GLY A 481 0.70 -26.47 2.61
N ARG A 482 -0.42 -27.14 2.30
CA ARG A 482 -0.97 -27.18 0.92
C ARG A 482 -1.88 -26.00 0.56
N ALA A 483 -2.30 -25.19 1.54
CA ALA A 483 -3.12 -24.00 1.30
C ALA A 483 -2.30 -22.74 0.98
N ASP A 484 -0.98 -22.79 1.19
CA ASP A 484 -0.08 -21.63 1.14
C ASP A 484 0.55 -21.41 -0.26
N GLU A 485 0.66 -22.47 -1.07
CA GLU A 485 1.34 -22.46 -2.38
C GLU A 485 0.58 -21.64 -3.45
N GLY A 486 -0.75 -21.77 -3.51
CA GLY A 486 -1.58 -20.97 -4.42
C GLY A 486 -1.67 -19.49 -4.02
N ARG A 487 -1.42 -19.17 -2.74
CA ARG A 487 -1.33 -17.79 -2.24
C ARG A 487 -0.01 -17.15 -2.65
N VAL A 488 1.09 -17.90 -2.58
CA VAL A 488 2.43 -17.48 -3.00
C VAL A 488 2.46 -17.09 -4.48
N LEU A 489 1.89 -17.91 -5.38
CA LEU A 489 1.84 -17.57 -6.81
C LEU A 489 0.98 -16.34 -7.09
N ARG A 490 -0.16 -16.16 -6.38
CA ARG A 490 -0.99 -14.95 -6.48
C ARG A 490 -0.28 -13.69 -5.98
N GLU A 491 0.59 -13.83 -4.97
CA GLU A 491 1.33 -12.70 -4.38
C GLU A 491 2.56 -12.29 -5.21
N ILE A 492 3.25 -13.26 -5.84
CA ILE A 492 4.28 -12.99 -6.86
C ILE A 492 3.65 -12.31 -8.08
N SER A 493 2.50 -12.82 -8.53
CA SER A 493 1.74 -12.24 -9.65
C SER A 493 1.33 -10.80 -9.37
N ALA A 494 0.78 -10.52 -8.17
CA ALA A 494 0.36 -9.19 -7.74
C ALA A 494 1.52 -8.18 -7.67
N ARG A 495 2.75 -8.63 -7.42
CA ARG A 495 3.95 -7.77 -7.35
C ARG A 495 4.63 -7.56 -8.71
N LEU A 496 4.59 -8.56 -9.58
CA LEU A 496 4.99 -8.41 -10.99
C LEU A 496 4.01 -7.49 -11.73
N LEU A 497 2.72 -7.53 -11.38
CA LEU A 497 1.66 -6.60 -11.81
C LEU A 497 2.00 -5.14 -11.43
N ASP A 498 2.47 -4.91 -10.21
CA ASP A 498 2.80 -3.59 -9.64
C ASP A 498 4.08 -2.94 -10.24
N ARG A 499 4.91 -3.70 -10.97
CA ARG A 499 6.24 -3.28 -11.51
C ARG A 499 6.43 -3.52 -13.01
N SER A 500 5.31 -3.70 -13.66
CA SER A 500 5.18 -4.16 -15.03
C SER A 500 5.63 -3.15 -16.09
N GLU A 501 5.62 -1.85 -15.78
CA GLU A 501 6.18 -0.79 -16.63
C GLU A 501 7.70 -0.87 -16.78
N GLU A 502 8.41 -1.24 -15.71
CA GLU A 502 9.88 -1.38 -15.69
C GLU A 502 10.30 -2.70 -16.37
N LEU A 503 9.57 -3.79 -16.11
CA LEU A 503 9.79 -5.09 -16.74
C LEU A 503 9.65 -5.05 -18.28
N ALA A 504 8.77 -4.19 -18.80
CA ALA A 504 8.58 -3.99 -20.23
C ALA A 504 9.78 -3.33 -20.94
N THR A 505 10.77 -2.84 -20.18
CA THR A 505 11.98 -2.15 -20.69
C THR A 505 13.28 -2.94 -20.55
N LEU A 506 13.25 -4.12 -19.92
CA LEU A 506 14.44 -4.95 -19.70
C LEU A 506 15.09 -5.44 -21.00
N ARG A 507 16.42 -5.50 -21.03
CA ARG A 507 17.24 -6.07 -22.11
C ARG A 507 17.22 -7.60 -22.07
N ALA A 508 17.54 -8.25 -23.19
CA ALA A 508 17.51 -9.72 -23.31
C ALA A 508 18.44 -10.42 -22.30
N GLU A 509 19.59 -9.82 -22.00
CA GLU A 509 20.59 -10.31 -21.04
C GLU A 509 20.07 -10.27 -19.59
N GLU A 510 19.23 -9.28 -19.25
CA GLU A 510 18.60 -9.13 -17.94
C GLU A 510 17.49 -10.18 -17.73
N ILE A 511 16.84 -10.62 -18.81
CA ILE A 511 15.83 -11.69 -18.82
C ILE A 511 16.47 -13.07 -18.62
N GLU A 512 17.67 -13.29 -19.19
CA GLU A 512 18.42 -14.54 -19.03
C GLU A 512 18.89 -14.71 -17.57
N ALA A 513 19.30 -13.62 -16.92
CA ALA A 513 19.64 -13.59 -15.50
C ALA A 513 18.42 -13.89 -14.59
N LEU A 514 17.26 -13.28 -14.87
CA LEU A 514 16.01 -13.56 -14.15
C LEU A 514 15.52 -15.00 -14.34
N THR A 515 15.73 -15.56 -15.54
CA THR A 515 15.43 -16.95 -15.87
C THR A 515 16.27 -17.93 -15.06
N ALA A 516 17.58 -17.73 -15.01
CA ALA A 516 18.48 -18.61 -14.27
C ALA A 516 18.15 -18.60 -12.78
N LEU A 517 17.79 -17.44 -12.25
CA LEU A 517 17.42 -17.27 -10.85
C LEU A 517 16.09 -17.94 -10.49
N SER A 518 15.08 -17.78 -11.35
CA SER A 518 13.76 -18.35 -11.14
C SER A 518 13.79 -19.89 -11.27
N ALA A 519 14.62 -20.44 -12.15
CA ALA A 519 14.87 -21.88 -12.24
C ALA A 519 15.57 -22.45 -10.98
N ALA A 520 16.52 -21.71 -10.42
CA ALA A 520 17.18 -22.07 -9.16
C ALA A 520 16.22 -22.01 -7.96
N THR A 521 15.27 -21.06 -7.97
CA THR A 521 14.24 -20.90 -6.95
C THR A 521 13.19 -22.01 -7.04
N ALA A 522 12.77 -22.41 -8.25
CA ALA A 522 11.86 -23.54 -8.46
C ALA A 522 12.47 -24.88 -8.01
N ALA A 523 13.76 -25.09 -8.26
CA ALA A 523 14.49 -26.28 -7.80
C ALA A 523 14.61 -26.35 -6.26
N ALA A 524 14.63 -25.20 -5.58
CA ALA A 524 14.71 -25.09 -4.13
C ALA A 524 13.39 -25.41 -3.40
N ILE A 525 12.25 -25.21 -4.06
CA ILE A 525 10.91 -25.32 -3.45
C ILE A 525 10.32 -26.74 -3.62
N GLY A 526 10.82 -27.53 -4.58
CA GLY A 526 10.34 -28.89 -4.85
C GLY A 526 9.01 -28.93 -5.63
N PRO A 527 8.60 -30.09 -6.19
CA PRO A 527 7.43 -30.19 -7.05
C PRO A 527 6.12 -29.99 -6.26
N VAL A 528 5.30 -29.07 -6.75
CA VAL A 528 4.00 -28.65 -6.20
C VAL A 528 2.95 -29.75 -6.37
N GLY A 529 2.28 -30.13 -5.28
CA GLY A 529 1.18 -31.08 -5.29
C GLY A 529 -0.17 -30.38 -5.28
N THR A 530 -0.66 -29.94 -6.44
CA THR A 530 -2.02 -29.41 -6.59
C THR A 530 -3.07 -30.52 -6.44
N ARG A 531 -4.10 -30.28 -5.63
CA ARG A 531 -5.33 -31.08 -5.65
C ARG A 531 -6.17 -30.65 -6.85
N GLY A 532 -6.28 -31.51 -7.85
CA GLY A 532 -7.40 -31.52 -8.81
C GLY A 532 -7.06 -31.26 -10.28
N VAL A 533 -5.88 -30.71 -10.57
CA VAL A 533 -5.28 -30.74 -11.91
C VAL A 533 -3.81 -31.07 -11.66
N GLU A 534 -3.38 -32.27 -12.05
CA GLU A 534 -1.95 -32.57 -12.08
C GLU A 534 -1.27 -31.47 -12.89
N PRO A 535 -0.16 -30.87 -12.43
CA PRO A 535 0.61 -29.98 -13.28
C PRO A 535 1.21 -30.86 -14.39
N THR A 536 0.54 -30.89 -15.53
CA THR A 536 1.11 -31.38 -16.78
C THR A 536 2.28 -30.45 -17.09
N GLY A 537 3.51 -30.95 -16.89
CA GLY A 537 4.72 -30.18 -17.15
C GLY A 537 4.73 -29.61 -18.57
N SER A 538 5.33 -28.44 -18.75
CA SER A 538 5.73 -27.80 -20.03
C SER A 538 4.76 -27.77 -21.25
N ASP A 539 3.54 -28.30 -21.19
CA ASP A 539 2.79 -28.70 -22.40
C ASP A 539 1.54 -27.84 -22.72
N ASP A 540 1.14 -26.88 -21.89
CA ASP A 540 -0.15 -26.18 -22.10
C ASP A 540 -0.07 -24.90 -22.97
N VAL A 541 1.12 -24.52 -23.46
CA VAL A 541 1.24 -23.51 -24.51
C VAL A 541 1.26 -24.18 -25.87
N THR A 542 0.11 -24.22 -26.55
CA THR A 542 0.01 -24.82 -27.89
C THR A 542 0.09 -23.75 -28.97
N ARG A 543 0.68 -24.13 -30.11
CA ARG A 543 0.81 -23.26 -31.29
C ARG A 543 0.16 -23.90 -32.50
N THR A 544 -0.89 -23.28 -33.03
CA THR A 544 -1.68 -23.83 -34.14
C THR A 544 -1.96 -22.76 -35.18
N SER A 545 -1.80 -23.07 -36.47
CA SER A 545 -2.19 -22.14 -37.54
C SER A 545 -3.72 -22.02 -37.59
N VAL A 546 -4.24 -20.82 -37.38
CA VAL A 546 -5.69 -20.55 -37.33
C VAL A 546 -6.16 -19.54 -38.36
N LEU A 547 -5.28 -18.66 -38.83
CA LEU A 547 -5.58 -17.66 -39.85
C LEU A 547 -4.54 -17.69 -40.98
N GLU A 548 -5.01 -17.41 -42.19
CA GLU A 548 -4.18 -17.12 -43.36
C GLU A 548 -3.82 -15.62 -43.41
N ASP A 549 -2.84 -15.26 -44.24
CA ASP A 549 -2.31 -13.90 -44.31
C ASP A 549 -3.40 -12.87 -44.67
N TRP A 550 -4.23 -13.18 -45.68
CA TRP A 550 -5.31 -12.29 -46.11
C TRP A 550 -6.42 -12.15 -45.05
N GLU A 551 -6.64 -13.17 -44.22
CA GLU A 551 -7.59 -13.13 -43.10
C GLU A 551 -7.07 -12.19 -42.00
N CYS A 552 -5.78 -12.27 -41.70
CA CYS A 552 -5.11 -11.35 -40.77
C CYS A 552 -5.19 -9.89 -41.27
N GLU A 553 -4.90 -9.67 -42.55
CA GLU A 553 -4.99 -8.35 -43.20
C GLU A 553 -6.40 -7.77 -43.13
N THR A 554 -7.40 -8.61 -43.40
CA THR A 554 -8.81 -8.22 -43.35
C THR A 554 -9.21 -7.78 -41.94
N LEU A 555 -8.81 -8.53 -40.90
CA LEU A 555 -9.07 -8.16 -39.51
C LEU A 555 -8.39 -6.86 -39.12
N VAL A 556 -7.10 -6.69 -39.46
CA VAL A 556 -6.36 -5.45 -39.15
C VAL A 556 -7.01 -4.25 -39.84
N HIS A 557 -7.41 -4.39 -41.10
CA HIS A 557 -8.08 -3.33 -41.84
C HIS A 557 -9.40 -2.92 -41.15
N ARG A 558 -10.25 -3.89 -40.81
CA ARG A 558 -11.54 -3.65 -40.13
C ARG A 558 -11.37 -3.08 -38.73
N ALA A 559 -10.39 -3.57 -37.97
CA ALA A 559 -10.09 -3.05 -36.64
C ALA A 559 -9.59 -1.61 -36.71
N ARG A 560 -8.73 -1.26 -37.67
CA ARG A 560 -8.26 0.13 -37.88
C ARG A 560 -9.39 1.11 -38.18
N GLU A 561 -10.41 0.71 -38.94
CA GLU A 561 -11.56 1.57 -39.24
C GLU A 561 -12.42 1.87 -38.01
N ARG A 562 -12.40 0.99 -37.01
CA ARG A 562 -13.27 1.04 -35.82
C ARG A 562 -12.54 1.41 -34.52
N LEU A 563 -11.21 1.45 -34.55
CA LEU A 563 -10.39 1.64 -33.36
C LEU A 563 -10.70 3.01 -32.73
N SER A 564 -11.24 3.00 -31.51
CA SER A 564 -11.46 4.20 -30.71
C SER A 564 -10.79 4.01 -29.34
N GLY A 565 -10.06 5.01 -28.87
CA GLY A 565 -9.40 4.98 -27.54
C GLY A 565 -10.38 5.17 -26.38
N LEU A 566 -11.67 4.88 -26.56
CA LEU A 566 -12.74 5.20 -25.60
C LEU A 566 -13.06 4.07 -24.62
N VAL A 567 -12.54 2.85 -24.85
CA VAL A 567 -12.69 1.71 -23.93
C VAL A 567 -11.51 1.70 -22.97
N ILE A 568 -11.78 1.63 -21.66
CA ILE A 568 -10.77 1.59 -20.59
C ILE A 568 -10.47 0.13 -20.25
N ASP A 569 -9.19 -0.24 -20.29
CA ASP A 569 -8.69 -1.59 -20.03
C ASP A 569 -8.77 -1.94 -18.54
N SER A 570 -9.21 -3.16 -18.24
CA SER A 570 -9.44 -3.64 -16.87
C SER A 570 -8.15 -3.99 -16.11
N VAL A 571 -6.99 -4.05 -16.77
CA VAL A 571 -5.70 -4.41 -16.15
C VAL A 571 -5.04 -3.19 -15.52
N ASP A 572 -5.03 -2.05 -16.21
CA ASP A 572 -4.27 -0.85 -15.78
C ASP A 572 -5.08 0.47 -15.82
N GLY A 573 -6.36 0.44 -16.20
CA GLY A 573 -7.21 1.63 -16.27
C GLY A 573 -6.85 2.61 -17.39
N ARG A 574 -6.04 2.19 -18.37
CA ARG A 574 -5.66 3.00 -19.55
C ARG A 574 -6.54 2.65 -20.76
N PRO A 575 -6.60 3.50 -21.81
CA PRO A 575 -7.30 3.16 -23.04
C PRO A 575 -6.83 1.84 -23.65
N GLU A 576 -7.76 0.92 -23.93
CA GLU A 576 -7.49 -0.47 -24.32
C GLU A 576 -7.05 -0.62 -25.79
N TYR A 577 -7.33 0.39 -26.63
CA TYR A 577 -7.14 0.36 -28.09
C TYR A 577 -7.53 -1.00 -28.69
N GLN A 578 -8.80 -1.33 -28.50
CA GLN A 578 -9.38 -2.62 -28.83
C GLN A 578 -10.68 -2.45 -29.63
N VAL A 579 -10.97 -3.45 -30.46
CA VAL A 579 -12.25 -3.60 -31.17
C VAL A 579 -12.79 -4.99 -30.87
N ASP A 580 -13.94 -5.04 -30.22
CA ASP A 580 -14.64 -6.31 -29.98
C ASP A 580 -15.26 -6.83 -31.26
N PHE A 581 -15.04 -8.13 -31.51
CA PHE A 581 -15.64 -8.89 -32.58
C PHE A 581 -16.50 -9.98 -31.97
N GLY A 582 -17.80 -10.01 -32.29
CA GLY A 582 -18.60 -11.19 -31.99
C GLY A 582 -18.12 -12.39 -32.80
N LEU A 583 -18.34 -13.62 -32.32
CA LEU A 583 -18.07 -14.81 -33.15
C LEU A 583 -18.90 -14.81 -34.43
N ASP A 584 -20.17 -14.43 -34.33
CA ASP A 584 -21.07 -14.30 -35.49
C ASP A 584 -20.54 -13.26 -36.49
N GLU A 585 -19.92 -12.20 -35.98
CA GLU A 585 -19.29 -11.18 -36.81
C GLU A 585 -18.00 -11.69 -37.46
N LEU A 586 -17.16 -12.40 -36.70
CA LEU A 586 -15.95 -13.03 -37.22
C LEU A 586 -16.30 -14.05 -38.32
N GLU A 587 -17.36 -14.82 -38.12
CA GLU A 587 -17.92 -15.75 -39.11
C GLU A 587 -18.46 -15.01 -40.33
N ALA A 588 -19.17 -13.89 -40.16
CA ALA A 588 -19.66 -13.10 -41.27
C ALA A 588 -18.52 -12.47 -42.10
N VAL A 589 -17.40 -12.10 -41.45
CA VAL A 589 -16.26 -11.43 -42.10
C VAL A 589 -15.29 -12.41 -42.74
N LEU A 590 -15.01 -13.55 -42.09
CA LEU A 590 -13.96 -14.49 -42.48
C LEU A 590 -14.46 -15.91 -42.80
N GLY A 591 -15.72 -16.21 -42.50
CA GLY A 591 -16.35 -17.51 -42.74
C GLY A 591 -16.31 -18.47 -41.54
N GLU A 592 -17.25 -19.43 -41.55
CA GLU A 592 -17.43 -20.44 -40.49
C GLU A 592 -16.19 -21.34 -40.30
N SER A 593 -15.37 -21.51 -41.34
CA SER A 593 -14.11 -22.25 -41.23
C SER A 593 -13.11 -21.60 -40.28
N VAL A 594 -13.11 -20.26 -40.17
CA VAL A 594 -12.20 -19.52 -39.29
C VAL A 594 -12.65 -19.60 -37.84
N THR A 595 -13.94 -19.42 -37.56
CA THR A 595 -14.46 -19.58 -36.19
C THR A 595 -14.23 -21.00 -35.66
N ARG A 596 -14.41 -22.01 -36.52
CA ARG A 596 -14.10 -23.41 -36.18
C ARG A 596 -12.62 -23.66 -35.89
N ARG A 597 -11.70 -23.07 -36.68
CA ARG A 597 -10.25 -23.17 -36.44
C ARG A 597 -9.84 -22.46 -35.15
N LEU A 598 -10.42 -21.29 -34.88
CA LEU A 598 -10.16 -20.52 -33.65
C LEU A 598 -10.66 -21.27 -32.41
N GLN A 599 -11.86 -21.84 -32.46
CA GLN A 599 -12.40 -22.70 -31.40
C GLN A 599 -11.55 -23.95 -31.18
N GLY A 600 -11.06 -24.57 -32.26
CA GLY A 600 -10.17 -25.73 -32.19
C GLY A 600 -8.76 -25.44 -31.65
N ALA A 601 -8.41 -24.16 -31.42
CA ALA A 601 -7.17 -23.77 -30.74
C ALA A 601 -7.34 -23.71 -29.20
N ALA A 602 -8.57 -23.81 -28.69
CA ALA A 602 -8.86 -23.99 -27.28
C ALA A 602 -9.23 -25.46 -27.01
N PRO A 603 -9.21 -25.93 -25.74
CA PRO A 603 -9.67 -27.28 -25.42
C PRO A 603 -11.13 -27.51 -25.85
N ASP A 604 -11.47 -28.74 -26.28
CA ASP A 604 -12.81 -29.09 -26.81
C ASP A 604 -14.00 -28.75 -25.90
N HIS A 605 -13.76 -28.62 -24.59
CA HIS A 605 -14.77 -28.30 -23.59
C HIS A 605 -14.87 -26.79 -23.30
N ALA A 606 -14.03 -25.97 -23.91
CA ALA A 606 -13.94 -24.54 -23.66
C ALA A 606 -14.93 -23.78 -24.55
N VAL A 607 -15.71 -22.87 -23.98
CA VAL A 607 -16.72 -22.07 -24.69
C VAL A 607 -16.24 -20.62 -24.76
N PRO A 608 -16.22 -20.00 -25.95
CA PRO A 608 -15.76 -18.63 -26.10
C PRO A 608 -16.68 -17.64 -25.37
N ARG A 609 -16.08 -16.74 -24.59
CA ARG A 609 -16.72 -15.66 -23.83
C ARG A 609 -16.63 -14.32 -24.55
N GLY A 610 -15.49 -14.04 -25.17
CA GLY A 610 -15.22 -12.78 -25.84
C GLY A 610 -14.10 -12.93 -26.86
N VAL A 611 -14.22 -12.21 -27.98
CA VAL A 611 -13.23 -12.17 -29.05
C VAL A 611 -13.02 -10.72 -29.46
N PHE A 612 -11.77 -10.31 -29.61
CA PHE A 612 -11.45 -8.91 -29.89
C PHE A 612 -10.08 -8.76 -30.53
N VAL A 613 -9.89 -7.67 -31.27
CA VAL A 613 -8.59 -7.30 -31.85
C VAL A 613 -8.01 -6.14 -31.06
N ARG A 614 -6.77 -6.29 -30.59
CA ARG A 614 -6.05 -5.29 -29.81
C ARG A 614 -4.86 -4.71 -30.58
N HIS A 615 -4.63 -3.41 -30.41
CA HIS A 615 -3.55 -2.64 -31.05
C HIS A 615 -2.54 -2.11 -30.03
N PHE A 616 -1.25 -2.25 -30.33
CA PHE A 616 -0.15 -1.66 -29.59
C PHE A 616 0.74 -0.83 -30.53
N SER A 617 1.16 0.34 -30.09
CA SER A 617 2.12 1.19 -30.81
C SER A 617 2.90 2.07 -29.84
N GLU A 618 4.04 2.60 -30.27
CA GLU A 618 4.85 3.57 -29.51
C GLU A 618 4.02 4.78 -29.04
N ARG A 619 3.04 5.22 -29.85
CA ARG A 619 2.31 6.48 -29.67
C ARG A 619 0.98 6.32 -28.94
N THR A 620 0.46 5.10 -28.84
CA THR A 620 -0.83 4.81 -28.21
C THR A 620 -0.60 4.01 -26.93
N ARG A 621 -0.76 2.68 -27.00
CA ARG A 621 -0.45 1.76 -25.92
C ARG A 621 0.79 0.95 -26.29
N PRO A 622 1.95 1.25 -25.71
CA PRO A 622 3.18 0.61 -26.15
C PRO A 622 3.45 -0.75 -25.50
N PHE A 623 2.78 -1.13 -24.41
CA PHE A 623 2.96 -2.43 -23.75
C PHE A 623 1.69 -2.84 -23.00
N ILE A 624 1.64 -4.09 -22.52
CA ILE A 624 0.69 -4.51 -21.48
C ILE A 624 1.47 -5.07 -20.29
N PRO A 625 1.11 -4.69 -19.07
CA PRO A 625 1.78 -5.18 -17.88
C PRO A 625 1.67 -6.70 -17.71
N PHE A 626 2.50 -7.30 -16.85
CA PHE A 626 2.32 -8.71 -16.49
C PHE A 626 0.99 -8.90 -15.78
N HIS A 627 0.16 -9.84 -16.20
CA HIS A 627 -1.16 -10.12 -15.62
C HIS A 627 -1.58 -11.58 -15.87
N PRO A 628 -2.52 -12.12 -15.08
CA PRO A 628 -3.39 -13.21 -15.52
C PRO A 628 -4.58 -12.65 -16.31
N ASP A 629 -5.17 -13.48 -17.17
CA ASP A 629 -6.43 -13.18 -17.84
C ASP A 629 -7.63 -13.55 -16.97
N ASP A 630 -8.73 -12.81 -17.15
CA ASP A 630 -10.06 -13.17 -16.64
C ASP A 630 -10.73 -14.19 -17.59
N SER A 631 -10.12 -15.36 -17.70
CA SER A 631 -10.59 -16.48 -18.53
C SER A 631 -10.06 -17.81 -17.97
N HIS A 632 -10.67 -18.93 -18.37
CA HIS A 632 -10.05 -20.24 -18.12
C HIS A 632 -8.93 -20.50 -19.14
N TRP A 633 -9.13 -20.09 -20.39
CA TRP A 633 -8.18 -20.23 -21.48
C TRP A 633 -8.17 -18.99 -22.38
N THR A 634 -6.98 -18.61 -22.84
CA THR A 634 -6.78 -17.51 -23.76
C THR A 634 -6.10 -18.00 -25.02
N VAL A 635 -6.63 -17.57 -26.17
CA VAL A 635 -6.02 -17.77 -27.48
C VAL A 635 -5.59 -16.41 -28.02
N ASN A 636 -4.30 -16.23 -28.27
CA ASN A 636 -3.70 -15.03 -28.82
C ASN A 636 -3.13 -15.29 -30.22
N VAL A 637 -3.61 -14.60 -31.24
CA VAL A 637 -3.18 -14.74 -32.63
C VAL A 637 -2.53 -13.45 -33.11
N PRO A 638 -1.21 -13.42 -33.35
CA PRO A 638 -0.54 -12.28 -33.99
C PRO A 638 -1.10 -12.04 -35.39
N LEU A 639 -1.43 -10.79 -35.72
CA LEU A 639 -1.99 -10.44 -37.04
C LEU A 639 -0.96 -9.78 -37.97
N GLU A 640 0.17 -9.34 -37.44
CA GLU A 640 1.34 -8.83 -38.14
C GLU A 640 2.50 -9.83 -38.16
N ASP A 641 3.43 -9.60 -39.07
CA ASP A 641 4.72 -10.29 -39.08
C ASP A 641 5.66 -9.68 -38.02
N PRO A 642 6.41 -10.49 -37.24
CA PRO A 642 7.24 -10.00 -36.15
C PRO A 642 8.31 -8.98 -36.55
N ASP A 643 8.77 -9.02 -37.81
CA ASP A 643 9.77 -8.11 -38.36
C ASP A 643 9.22 -6.70 -38.66
N GLN A 644 7.90 -6.53 -38.64
CA GLN A 644 7.23 -5.23 -38.82
C GLN A 644 7.20 -4.39 -37.54
N THR A 645 7.64 -4.96 -36.40
CA THR A 645 7.66 -4.30 -35.09
C THR A 645 9.00 -4.50 -34.39
N SER A 646 9.43 -3.53 -33.59
CA SER A 646 10.55 -3.70 -32.65
C SER A 646 10.04 -3.60 -31.22
N GLY A 647 10.48 -4.52 -30.36
CA GLY A 647 9.85 -4.73 -29.05
C GLY A 647 8.49 -5.42 -29.19
N GLY A 648 7.59 -5.24 -28.23
CA GLY A 648 6.25 -5.83 -28.32
C GLY A 648 6.20 -7.36 -28.19
N GLU A 649 7.27 -8.00 -27.73
CA GLU A 649 7.30 -9.44 -27.60
C GLU A 649 6.35 -9.90 -26.49
N LEU A 650 5.64 -11.00 -26.73
CA LEU A 650 4.81 -11.65 -25.71
C LEU A 650 5.74 -12.43 -24.78
N VAL A 651 5.64 -12.20 -23.48
CA VAL A 651 6.51 -12.79 -22.48
C VAL A 651 5.67 -13.50 -21.44
N MET A 652 6.02 -14.75 -21.12
CA MET A 652 5.28 -15.60 -20.19
C MET A 652 6.21 -16.15 -19.12
N LEU A 653 5.68 -16.39 -17.92
CA LEU A 653 6.39 -17.12 -16.86
C LEU A 653 6.15 -18.63 -17.04
N LEU A 654 7.08 -19.32 -17.71
CA LEU A 654 7.00 -20.75 -18.03
C LEU A 654 8.14 -21.51 -17.34
N ASP A 655 7.84 -22.70 -16.81
CA ASP A 655 8.81 -23.57 -16.13
C ASP A 655 9.63 -22.86 -15.04
N GLY A 656 8.98 -21.93 -14.34
CA GLY A 656 9.63 -21.09 -13.34
C GLY A 656 10.71 -20.19 -13.95
N GLY A 657 10.53 -19.67 -15.16
CA GLY A 657 11.44 -18.70 -15.79
C GLY A 657 10.72 -17.80 -16.78
N LEU A 658 11.28 -16.63 -17.06
CA LEU A 658 10.70 -15.71 -18.02
C LEU A 658 11.04 -16.16 -19.44
N ARG A 659 10.04 -16.33 -20.31
CA ARG A 659 10.22 -16.80 -21.68
C ARG A 659 9.57 -15.84 -22.65
N VAL A 660 10.34 -15.38 -23.63
CA VAL A 660 9.80 -14.73 -24.81
C VAL A 660 9.12 -15.79 -25.67
N VAL A 661 7.84 -15.62 -25.94
CA VAL A 661 7.07 -16.52 -26.78
C VAL A 661 7.22 -16.08 -28.22
N GLU A 662 7.72 -17.00 -29.04
CA GLU A 662 7.82 -16.79 -30.48
C GLU A 662 6.43 -16.57 -31.07
N ARG A 663 6.28 -15.46 -31.78
CA ARG A 663 5.05 -15.05 -32.47
C ARG A 663 5.21 -15.32 -33.95
N ARG A 664 4.16 -15.82 -34.59
CA ARG A 664 4.06 -15.93 -36.04
C ARG A 664 2.68 -15.48 -36.48
N ARG A 665 2.61 -14.68 -37.54
CA ARG A 665 1.35 -14.20 -38.11
C ARG A 665 0.39 -15.36 -38.37
N GLY A 666 -0.84 -15.23 -37.89
CA GLY A 666 -1.92 -16.21 -38.06
C GLY A 666 -1.82 -17.48 -37.21
N TRP A 667 -0.78 -17.60 -36.37
CA TRP A 667 -0.62 -18.74 -35.47
C TRP A 667 -1.16 -18.42 -34.08
N ALA A 668 -2.15 -19.17 -33.65
CA ALA A 668 -2.70 -19.11 -32.30
C ALA A 668 -1.66 -19.59 -31.29
N ILE A 669 -1.48 -18.81 -30.24
CA ILE A 669 -0.79 -19.14 -29.00
C ILE A 669 -1.90 -19.34 -27.96
N SER A 670 -2.15 -20.59 -27.58
CA SER A 670 -3.15 -20.93 -26.57
C SER A 670 -2.49 -21.16 -25.23
N HIS A 671 -3.04 -20.62 -24.14
CA HIS A 671 -2.53 -20.84 -22.79
C HIS A 671 -3.65 -20.75 -21.73
N PRO A 672 -3.45 -21.31 -20.52
CA PRO A 672 -4.38 -21.11 -19.40
C PRO A 672 -4.48 -19.62 -19.05
N GLY A 673 -5.67 -19.13 -18.71
CA GLY A 673 -5.87 -17.72 -18.34
C GLY A 673 -5.13 -17.34 -17.05
N ALA A 674 -4.92 -18.29 -16.14
CA ALA A 674 -4.13 -18.08 -14.92
C ALA A 674 -2.62 -17.94 -15.17
N LEU A 675 -2.12 -18.15 -16.40
CA LEU A 675 -0.70 -18.01 -16.73
C LEU A 675 -0.29 -16.53 -16.73
N ILE A 676 0.73 -16.20 -15.93
CA ILE A 676 1.24 -14.83 -15.85
C ILE A 676 2.05 -14.49 -17.10
N HIS A 677 1.60 -13.44 -17.77
CA HIS A 677 2.19 -13.00 -19.03
C HIS A 677 2.05 -11.50 -19.23
N GLY A 678 2.87 -10.92 -20.11
CA GLY A 678 2.86 -9.50 -20.46
C GLY A 678 3.40 -9.27 -21.87
N VAL A 679 3.35 -8.03 -22.34
CA VAL A 679 3.87 -7.65 -23.66
C VAL A 679 4.92 -6.59 -23.44
N ARG A 680 6.12 -6.77 -24.00
CA ARG A 680 7.21 -5.78 -23.89
C ARG A 680 6.85 -4.48 -24.60
N ARG A 681 7.58 -3.41 -24.28
CA ARG A 681 7.39 -2.11 -24.92
C ARG A 681 7.67 -2.18 -26.42
N VAL A 682 6.68 -1.85 -27.23
CA VAL A 682 6.81 -1.55 -28.65
C VAL A 682 7.60 -0.25 -28.77
N THR A 683 8.78 -0.34 -29.39
CA THR A 683 9.66 0.80 -29.66
C THR A 683 9.57 1.25 -31.12
N HIS A 684 9.04 0.41 -32.01
CA HIS A 684 8.79 0.75 -33.41
C HIS A 684 7.67 -0.12 -34.00
N GLY A 685 6.87 0.45 -34.90
CA GLY A 685 5.81 -0.27 -35.64
C GLY A 685 4.48 -0.39 -34.89
N ASP A 686 3.54 -1.10 -35.52
CA ASP A 686 2.19 -1.36 -35.00
C ASP A 686 1.98 -2.87 -34.79
N ARG A 687 1.72 -3.28 -33.55
CA ARG A 687 1.45 -4.67 -33.16
C ARG A 687 -0.05 -4.91 -33.04
N TRP A 688 -0.57 -5.93 -33.70
CA TRP A 688 -1.98 -6.30 -33.74
C TRP A 688 -2.20 -7.74 -33.26
N SER A 689 -3.20 -7.99 -32.43
CA SER A 689 -3.47 -9.37 -32.00
C SER A 689 -4.95 -9.61 -31.88
N LEU A 690 -5.43 -10.70 -32.48
CA LEU A 690 -6.75 -11.25 -32.20
C LEU A 690 -6.65 -12.07 -30.91
N ILE A 691 -7.47 -11.75 -29.93
CA ILE A 691 -7.50 -12.41 -28.63
C ILE A 691 -8.91 -12.98 -28.43
N ALA A 692 -8.98 -14.23 -27.98
CA ALA A 692 -10.22 -14.90 -27.64
C ALA A 692 -10.13 -15.53 -26.25
N PHE A 693 -11.07 -15.18 -25.38
CA PHE A 693 -11.21 -15.76 -24.04
C PHE A 693 -12.24 -16.88 -24.04
N TYR A 694 -11.93 -17.96 -23.34
CA TYR A 694 -12.78 -19.14 -23.21
C TYR A 694 -13.00 -19.53 -21.74
N GLU A 695 -14.17 -20.10 -21.48
CA GLU A 695 -14.61 -20.64 -20.18
C GLU A 695 -14.69 -22.17 -20.23
N ASP A 696 -14.35 -22.88 -19.15
CA ASP A 696 -14.53 -24.34 -19.09
C ASP A 696 -16.02 -24.67 -18.90
N ALA A 697 -16.67 -25.26 -19.91
CA ALA A 697 -18.08 -25.64 -19.86
C ALA A 697 -18.43 -26.65 -18.76
N ARG A 698 -17.43 -27.32 -18.18
CA ARG A 698 -17.59 -28.31 -17.10
C ARG A 698 -17.54 -27.67 -15.72
N GLN A 699 -17.13 -26.41 -15.61
CA GLN A 699 -17.10 -25.67 -14.36
C GLN A 699 -18.18 -24.57 -14.39
N PRO A 700 -18.98 -24.40 -13.32
CA PRO A 700 -19.87 -23.26 -13.24
C PRO A 700 -19.02 -21.99 -13.23
N ALA A 701 -19.44 -20.97 -14.00
CA ALA A 701 -18.74 -19.69 -14.06
C ALA A 701 -18.41 -19.18 -12.64
N PRO A 702 -17.20 -18.64 -12.40
CA PRO A 702 -16.88 -18.01 -11.13
C PRO A 702 -17.95 -16.95 -10.85
N ALA A 703 -18.48 -16.94 -9.63
CA ALA A 703 -19.51 -15.98 -9.24
C ALA A 703 -18.98 -14.56 -9.48
N LEU A 704 -19.48 -13.89 -10.52
CA LEU A 704 -19.24 -12.48 -10.76
C LEU A 704 -19.59 -11.74 -9.48
N SER A 705 -18.58 -11.10 -8.86
CA SER A 705 -18.87 -10.04 -7.90
C SER A 705 -19.66 -8.98 -8.67
N PRO A 706 -20.84 -8.55 -8.17
CA PRO A 706 -21.70 -7.65 -8.92
C PRO A 706 -20.92 -6.36 -9.20
N THR A 707 -20.69 -6.09 -10.48
CA THR A 707 -20.30 -4.77 -10.97
C THR A 707 -21.39 -3.81 -10.50
N PRO A 708 -21.07 -2.71 -9.79
CA PRO A 708 -22.09 -1.73 -9.46
C PRO A 708 -22.60 -1.14 -10.77
N SER A 709 -23.86 -1.42 -11.07
CA SER A 709 -24.56 -0.81 -12.19
C SER A 709 -24.61 0.69 -11.92
N ILE A 710 -23.93 1.46 -12.76
CA ILE A 710 -24.12 2.91 -12.83
C ILE A 710 -25.49 3.12 -13.51
N THR A 711 -26.48 3.52 -12.72
CA THR A 711 -27.69 4.21 -13.19
C THR A 711 -27.70 5.62 -12.65
#